data_AF-A0A817FMG2-F1
#
_entry.id   AF-A0A817FMG2-F1
#
_cell.length_a   1.000
_cell.length_b   1.000
_cell.length_c   1.000
_cell.angle_alpha   90.00
_cell.angle_beta   90.00
_cell.angle_gamma   90.00
#
_symmetry.space_group_name_H-M   'P 1'
#
loop_
_entity.id
_entity.type
_entity.pdbx_description
1 polymer ?
#
loop_
_entity_poly.entity_id
_entity_poly.type
_entity_poly.pdbx_seq_one_letter_code
_entity_poly.pdbx_strand_id
1 'polypeptide(L)'
;MSDEDDDKAKKDMIEQCRSYYSDNQSQLDIIDQFKKEYLSDQAIKWYTRDAFVYRLLNRAFRTENIDIIYIFRFFVKNLYQQLQRLHKEFVELVRQCEITNIILYRGQAMKLDELEKIKCNSTGFAYLNTFLSTTMDKEVAKVYATVEQNQSDLVSVLFELSIDIDIFQKPFADIRQHSYMKDESEILLSAGTQFQVVSIEEIDQIWYIYLTTINDDQENSNNQLRQFEYYLKNTIKPVTTMKTFIHYLYLMGEDIKSNQYKLLLKTQECSCIEELEKRIDTNNTNIDTLIEIYQCIGAKYFQVDDFTSALRYFEKIIELMKDEDTSAILDKAHQIDMFHQMGISYFRQNEYHQSLKYFQNALEIYFQLAPNNNIILKNLLSTLTDVYFSLENYGEALTSAKMTLNIYLEHFPKDLLDICFQYERIGIIYAKLDHYQEAFNNLEKALQLSNILPVNNHFIVDTYYSIASICRKLNENDKAKFYTEKANDVMLNSKYLKNSQIKTKSINENMLMIIRKRAKYDDRVKYSLENVIDIALLHEKEGNNQKAIKYFQEAVDIIKDNLNSDENRTTTVSLLNRLGDMYHLIGCINESLVYYLKALDICPSKNYQQIAYSSVGIGNIYLEELFNNEQALISYKKALEMKLKYLDETNAEIIDLYDTIGGVYLASMANEDNQLYNGQMALNYFHSILQIYQKNQISYDRLILDVYIEIGDVYRCMKEHQLAIDNYKQAIDIALTLNDDEEKNPVVLKQLYIDIGLLQYILFKQTDEILHNQNALITLEQAIQIQTSYYLQEDSQFILVFKMLGDLTYHSNNDLRALNYYQKAIDCEKRAQRPFDELYIKEILDLYLYAGLLFHRLDNIDLAFECWNRASQYILDDSTYSNIYQKLQVIFDKASHLHALKYKEQVTFF
;
A
#
# COMPACT_ATOMS: atom_id res chain seq x y z
N MET A 1 -21.68 40.47 30.95
CA MET A 1 -22.82 40.52 30.00
C MET A 1 -23.42 41.92 30.11
N SER A 2 -23.58 42.67 29.02
CA SER A 2 -24.21 44.00 29.04
C SER A 2 -25.73 43.88 29.18
N ASP A 3 -26.39 44.91 29.72
CA ASP A 3 -27.86 44.92 29.94
C ASP A 3 -28.65 44.66 28.63
N GLU A 4 -28.06 44.96 27.47
CA GLU A 4 -28.67 44.74 26.15
C GLU A 4 -28.87 43.25 25.78
N ASP A 5 -27.97 42.36 26.21
CA ASP A 5 -28.06 40.92 25.88
C ASP A 5 -29.13 40.21 26.72
N ASP A 6 -29.32 40.63 27.97
CA ASP A 6 -30.34 40.08 28.87
C ASP A 6 -31.76 40.49 28.41
N ASP A 7 -31.92 41.72 27.92
CA ASP A 7 -33.19 42.21 27.36
C ASP A 7 -33.59 41.46 26.09
N LYS A 8 -32.63 41.12 25.24
CA LYS A 8 -32.87 40.29 24.05
C LYS A 8 -33.30 38.88 24.45
N ALA A 9 -32.60 38.27 25.41
CA ALA A 9 -32.93 36.94 25.91
C ALA A 9 -34.32 36.86 26.55
N LYS A 10 -34.73 37.89 27.31
CA LYS A 10 -36.08 37.99 27.88
C LYS A 10 -37.15 38.06 26.78
N LYS A 11 -36.91 38.83 25.72
CA LYS A 11 -37.85 38.93 24.57
C LYS A 11 -37.99 37.60 23.83
N ASP A 12 -36.87 36.95 23.52
CA ASP A 12 -36.85 35.64 22.86
C ASP A 12 -37.65 34.60 23.68
N MET A 13 -37.45 34.58 25.00
CA MET A 13 -38.17 33.69 25.91
C MET A 13 -39.68 33.88 25.84
N ILE A 14 -40.14 35.13 25.89
CA ILE A 14 -41.56 35.46 25.89
C ILE A 14 -42.21 35.06 24.56
N GLU A 15 -41.58 35.34 23.43
CA GLU A 15 -42.13 34.99 22.11
C GLU A 15 -42.30 33.49 21.94
N GLN A 16 -41.30 32.70 22.35
CA GLN A 16 -41.35 31.24 22.30
C GLN A 16 -42.43 30.68 23.23
N CYS A 17 -42.56 31.22 24.45
CA CYS A 17 -43.61 30.80 25.38
C CYS A 17 -45.02 31.11 24.86
N ARG A 18 -45.21 32.27 24.20
CA ARG A 18 -46.49 32.62 23.57
C ARG A 18 -46.84 31.69 22.42
N SER A 19 -45.86 31.30 21.61
CA SER A 19 -46.04 30.32 20.53
C SER A 19 -46.49 28.97 21.09
N TYR A 20 -45.82 28.50 22.15
CA TYR A 20 -46.12 27.23 22.80
C TYR A 20 -47.51 27.18 23.43
N TYR A 21 -47.96 28.28 24.06
CA TYR A 21 -49.27 28.39 24.71
C TYR A 21 -50.30 29.13 23.87
N SER A 22 -50.17 29.14 22.54
CA SER A 22 -51.07 29.85 21.62
C SER A 22 -52.55 29.50 21.81
N ASP A 23 -52.85 28.25 22.17
CA ASP A 23 -54.22 27.76 22.41
C ASP A 23 -54.69 27.88 23.88
N ASN A 24 -53.87 28.41 24.80
CA ASN A 24 -54.19 28.49 26.24
C ASN A 24 -54.21 29.94 26.75
N GLN A 25 -55.40 30.55 26.71
CA GLN A 25 -55.60 31.95 27.10
C GLN A 25 -55.13 32.25 28.53
N SER A 26 -55.35 31.34 29.48
CA SER A 26 -54.94 31.53 30.87
C SER A 26 -53.42 31.65 31.01
N GLN A 27 -52.65 30.87 30.25
CA GLN A 27 -51.19 30.95 30.26
C GLN A 27 -50.68 32.19 29.51
N LEU A 28 -51.35 32.60 28.42
CA LEU A 28 -51.03 33.83 27.70
C LEU A 28 -51.17 35.08 28.59
N ASP A 29 -52.24 35.15 29.40
CA ASP A 29 -52.45 36.25 30.34
C ASP A 29 -51.33 36.31 31.40
N ILE A 30 -50.86 35.15 31.88
CA ILE A 30 -49.73 35.06 32.83
C ILE A 30 -48.39 35.45 32.17
N ILE A 31 -48.19 35.10 30.90
CA ILE A 31 -46.99 35.52 30.14
C ILE A 31 -47.00 37.05 29.93
N ASP A 32 -48.16 37.66 29.66
CA ASP A 32 -48.29 39.11 29.55
C ASP A 32 -48.08 39.81 30.89
N GLN A 33 -48.52 39.21 32.00
CA GLN A 33 -48.20 39.67 33.35
C GLN A 33 -46.68 39.60 33.61
N PHE A 34 -46.04 38.47 33.28
CA PHE A 34 -44.59 38.29 33.43
C PHE A 34 -43.81 39.34 32.63
N LYS A 35 -44.22 39.62 31.39
CA LYS A 35 -43.57 40.63 30.53
C LYS A 35 -43.54 42.02 31.19
N LYS A 36 -44.60 42.40 31.89
CA LYS A 36 -44.76 43.73 32.52
C LYS A 36 -44.14 43.81 33.92
N GLU A 37 -44.30 42.76 34.73
CA GLU A 37 -44.04 42.81 36.17
C GLU A 37 -42.75 42.11 36.61
N TYR A 38 -42.06 41.37 35.71
CA TYR A 38 -40.87 40.62 36.09
C TYR A 38 -39.66 41.52 36.42
N LEU A 39 -39.12 41.31 37.63
CA LEU A 39 -37.85 41.84 38.13
C LEU A 39 -36.87 40.67 38.41
N SER A 40 -35.57 40.90 38.23
CA SER A 40 -34.53 39.86 38.36
C SER A 40 -34.42 39.28 39.77
N ASP A 41 -34.79 40.03 40.79
CA ASP A 41 -34.86 39.62 42.20
C ASP A 41 -36.16 38.88 42.57
N GLN A 42 -37.06 38.63 41.61
CA GLN A 42 -38.31 37.89 41.81
C GLN A 42 -38.34 36.56 41.04
N ALA A 43 -37.19 36.05 40.59
CA ALA A 43 -37.11 34.81 39.83
C ALA A 43 -37.71 33.61 40.58
N ILE A 44 -37.43 33.45 41.87
CA ILE A 44 -37.98 32.36 42.70
C ILE A 44 -39.51 32.40 42.75
N LYS A 45 -40.12 33.58 42.91
CA LYS A 45 -41.57 33.77 42.91
C LYS A 45 -42.21 33.30 41.60
N TRP A 46 -41.56 33.55 40.47
CA TRP A 46 -42.06 33.12 39.17
C TRP A 46 -41.77 31.65 38.88
N TYR A 47 -40.71 31.10 39.46
CA TYR A 47 -40.37 29.68 39.35
C TYR A 47 -41.33 28.80 40.15
N THR A 48 -41.74 29.23 41.35
CA THR A 48 -42.64 28.49 42.25
C THR A 48 -44.13 28.62 41.90
N ARG A 49 -44.49 29.55 41.00
CA ARG A 49 -45.86 29.66 40.49
C ARG A 49 -46.11 28.53 39.50
N ASP A 50 -47.22 27.79 39.66
CA ASP A 50 -47.64 26.75 38.70
C ASP A 50 -48.09 27.38 37.36
N ALA A 51 -47.11 27.73 36.54
CA ALA A 51 -47.26 28.45 35.29
C ALA A 51 -46.20 28.00 34.26
N PHE A 52 -46.19 28.67 33.11
CA PHE A 52 -45.32 28.37 31.98
C PHE A 52 -43.84 28.19 32.36
N VAL A 53 -43.32 29.01 33.29
CA VAL A 53 -41.91 28.94 33.74
C VAL A 53 -41.62 27.60 34.40
N TYR A 54 -42.33 27.27 35.49
CA TYR A 54 -42.14 26.01 36.21
C TYR A 54 -42.31 24.81 35.28
N ARG A 55 -43.38 24.80 34.49
CA ARG A 55 -43.76 23.64 33.66
C ARG A 55 -42.78 23.41 32.52
N LEU A 56 -42.47 24.45 31.74
CA LEU A 56 -41.57 24.31 30.58
C LEU A 56 -40.14 24.06 31.01
N LEU A 57 -39.65 24.78 32.03
CA LEU A 57 -38.28 24.66 32.47
C LEU A 57 -38.01 23.31 33.14
N ASN A 58 -38.89 22.85 34.04
CA ASN A 58 -38.71 21.53 34.67
C ASN A 58 -38.94 20.38 33.69
N ARG A 59 -39.87 20.52 32.73
CA ARG A 59 -39.98 19.56 31.63
C ARG A 59 -38.70 19.53 30.82
N ALA A 60 -38.14 20.69 30.48
CA ALA A 60 -36.91 20.78 29.69
C ALA A 60 -35.72 20.17 30.42
N PHE A 61 -35.56 20.38 31.72
CA PHE A 61 -34.54 19.70 32.51
C PHE A 61 -34.73 18.18 32.59
N ARG A 62 -35.98 17.70 32.72
CA ARG A 62 -36.28 16.24 32.76
C ARG A 62 -36.07 15.56 31.42
N THR A 63 -36.47 16.19 30.32
CA THR A 63 -36.32 15.65 28.97
C THR A 63 -35.00 16.05 28.32
N GLU A 64 -34.13 16.73 29.05
CA GLU A 64 -32.88 17.31 28.55
C GLU A 64 -33.09 18.13 27.26
N ASN A 65 -34.21 18.87 27.18
CA ASN A 65 -34.54 19.72 26.05
C ASN A 65 -33.77 21.04 26.15
N ILE A 66 -32.62 21.00 25.52
CA ILE A 66 -31.58 22.01 25.47
C ILE A 66 -32.03 23.34 24.88
N ASP A 67 -32.84 23.30 23.83
CA ASP A 67 -33.32 24.51 23.15
C ASP A 67 -34.23 25.31 24.09
N ILE A 68 -35.09 24.63 24.84
CA ILE A 68 -35.94 25.27 25.86
C ILE A 68 -35.08 25.81 27.01
N ILE A 69 -34.09 25.08 27.50
CA ILE A 69 -33.18 25.57 28.56
C ILE A 69 -32.47 26.86 28.11
N TYR A 70 -32.00 26.92 26.84
CA TYR A 70 -31.38 28.12 26.26
C TYR A 70 -32.35 29.29 26.08
N ILE A 71 -33.59 29.01 25.70
CA ILE A 71 -34.66 30.03 25.64
C ILE A 71 -34.86 30.64 27.03
N PHE A 72 -34.80 29.84 28.09
CA PHE A 72 -34.97 30.27 29.49
C PHE A 72 -33.69 30.80 30.15
N ARG A 73 -32.60 30.99 29.41
CA ARG A 73 -31.28 31.38 29.90
C ARG A 73 -31.26 32.50 30.93
N PHE A 74 -31.87 33.60 30.55
CA PHE A 74 -31.96 34.81 31.35
C PHE A 74 -32.63 34.51 32.69
N PHE A 75 -33.70 33.73 32.66
CA PHE A 75 -34.46 33.36 33.84
C PHE A 75 -33.66 32.42 34.75
N VAL A 76 -32.98 31.41 34.19
CA VAL A 76 -32.16 30.45 34.96
C VAL A 76 -30.99 31.16 35.67
N LYS A 77 -30.33 32.10 35.01
CA LYS A 77 -29.29 32.95 35.62
C LYS A 77 -29.84 33.76 36.79
N ASN A 78 -30.95 34.46 36.60
CA ASN A 78 -31.56 35.25 37.67
C ASN A 78 -32.01 34.38 38.85
N LEU A 79 -32.58 33.20 38.56
CA LEU A 79 -32.97 32.22 39.58
C LEU A 79 -31.78 31.73 40.39
N TYR A 80 -30.68 31.36 39.72
CA TYR A 80 -29.45 30.92 40.39
C TYR A 80 -28.81 32.03 41.21
N GLN A 81 -28.69 33.25 40.66
CA GLN A 81 -28.12 34.40 41.37
C GLN A 81 -28.95 34.79 42.59
N GLN A 82 -30.28 34.77 42.48
CA GLN A 82 -31.16 34.99 43.61
C GLN A 82 -30.97 33.92 44.69
N LEU A 83 -30.95 32.64 44.28
CA LEU A 83 -30.73 31.52 45.19
C LEU A 83 -29.36 31.57 45.88
N GLN A 84 -28.31 32.00 45.17
CA GLN A 84 -26.97 32.17 45.72
C GLN A 84 -26.89 33.28 46.78
N ARG A 85 -27.63 34.37 46.60
CA ARG A 85 -27.73 35.43 47.62
C ARG A 85 -28.42 34.91 48.87
N LEU A 86 -29.58 34.27 48.71
CA LEU A 86 -30.33 33.68 49.83
C LEU A 86 -29.55 32.57 50.52
N HIS A 87 -28.77 31.78 49.77
CA HIS A 87 -27.91 30.74 50.33
C HIS A 87 -26.88 31.31 51.31
N LYS A 88 -26.24 32.44 50.99
CA LYS A 88 -25.29 33.09 51.90
C LYS A 88 -25.96 33.51 53.21
N GLU A 89 -27.11 34.17 53.12
CA GLU A 89 -27.89 34.58 54.29
C GLU A 89 -28.35 33.37 55.13
N PHE A 90 -28.84 32.32 54.46
CA PHE A 90 -29.31 31.09 55.09
C PHE A 90 -28.17 30.34 55.79
N VAL A 91 -27.03 30.13 55.13
CA VAL A 91 -25.86 29.45 55.72
C VAL A 91 -25.27 30.24 56.88
N GLU A 92 -25.21 31.58 56.79
CA GLU A 92 -24.77 32.42 57.91
C GLU A 92 -25.68 32.26 59.13
N LEU A 93 -27.01 32.24 58.94
CA LEU A 93 -27.97 32.00 60.02
C LEU A 93 -27.83 30.59 60.62
N VAL A 94 -27.67 29.57 59.79
CA VAL A 94 -27.54 28.18 60.26
C VAL A 94 -26.23 27.98 61.03
N ARG A 95 -25.13 28.61 60.58
CA ARG A 95 -23.85 28.62 61.31
C ARG A 95 -23.92 29.33 62.65
N GLN A 96 -24.70 30.42 62.77
CA GLN A 96 -24.95 31.08 64.05
C GLN A 96 -25.70 30.18 65.05
N CYS A 97 -26.43 29.18 64.56
CA CYS A 97 -27.12 28.18 65.38
C CYS A 97 -26.27 26.92 65.68
N GLU A 98 -24.97 26.92 65.35
CA GLU A 98 -24.04 25.78 65.53
C GLU A 98 -24.48 24.48 64.83
N ILE A 99 -25.30 24.59 63.78
CA ILE A 99 -25.75 23.45 62.97
C ILE A 99 -24.76 23.25 61.82
N THR A 100 -24.19 22.05 61.72
CA THR A 100 -23.25 21.69 60.64
C THR A 100 -23.88 20.80 59.58
N ASN A 101 -25.01 20.15 59.88
CA ASN A 101 -25.69 19.23 58.97
C ASN A 101 -27.20 19.48 58.96
N ILE A 102 -27.79 19.54 57.77
CA ILE A 102 -29.23 19.75 57.53
C ILE A 102 -29.80 18.51 56.85
N ILE A 103 -30.94 18.02 57.35
CA ILE A 103 -31.66 16.91 56.72
C ILE A 103 -32.86 17.46 55.96
N LEU A 104 -32.93 17.16 54.67
CA LEU A 104 -34.02 17.53 53.76
C LEU A 104 -34.76 16.28 53.29
N TYR A 105 -36.05 16.43 53.00
CA TYR A 105 -36.92 15.36 52.55
C TYR A 105 -37.58 15.69 51.21
N ARG A 106 -37.76 14.66 50.38
CA ARG A 106 -38.55 14.74 49.15
C ARG A 106 -39.28 13.43 48.88
N GLY A 107 -40.59 13.48 48.74
CA GLY A 107 -41.40 12.34 48.27
C GLY A 107 -41.71 12.42 46.79
N GLN A 108 -41.71 11.28 46.11
CA GLN A 108 -42.25 11.15 44.76
C GLN A 108 -42.66 9.72 44.43
N ALA A 109 -43.67 9.57 43.58
CA ALA A 109 -43.97 8.32 42.90
C ALA A 109 -42.95 8.08 41.76
N MET A 110 -42.37 6.88 41.68
CA MET A 110 -41.37 6.51 40.68
C MET A 110 -41.70 5.15 40.06
N LYS A 111 -41.30 4.90 38.81
CA LYS A 111 -41.46 3.57 38.19
C LYS A 111 -40.54 2.53 38.83
N LEU A 112 -40.99 1.29 38.93
CA LEU A 112 -40.20 0.19 39.48
C LEU A 112 -38.85 0.01 38.75
N ASP A 113 -38.85 0.07 37.42
CA ASP A 113 -37.63 -0.01 36.60
C ASP A 113 -36.63 1.12 36.87
N GLU A 114 -37.10 2.32 37.22
CA GLU A 114 -36.23 3.45 37.56
C GLU A 114 -35.59 3.26 38.94
N LEU A 115 -36.36 2.75 39.90
CA LEU A 115 -35.84 2.37 41.21
C LEU A 115 -34.81 1.23 41.10
N GLU A 116 -35.05 0.24 40.25
CA GLU A 116 -34.09 -0.85 39.99
C GLU A 116 -32.79 -0.32 39.39
N LYS A 117 -32.84 0.66 38.48
CA LYS A 117 -31.62 1.33 37.97
C LYS A 117 -30.85 2.04 39.09
N ILE A 118 -31.53 2.70 40.02
CA ILE A 118 -30.88 3.34 41.17
C ILE A 118 -30.23 2.28 42.08
N LYS A 119 -30.88 1.12 42.28
CA LYS A 119 -30.32 -0.01 43.04
C LYS A 119 -29.12 -0.68 42.34
N CYS A 120 -29.13 -0.76 41.02
CA CYS A 120 -28.08 -1.40 40.22
C CYS A 120 -26.89 -0.49 39.90
N ASN A 121 -26.99 0.82 40.14
CA ASN A 121 -25.88 1.75 39.93
C ASN A 121 -24.74 1.49 40.93
N SER A 122 -23.70 0.79 40.46
CA SER A 122 -22.54 0.32 41.24
C SER A 122 -21.61 1.42 41.76
N THR A 123 -21.88 2.69 41.45
CA THR A 123 -21.06 3.85 41.86
C THR A 123 -21.64 4.61 43.05
N GLY A 124 -22.89 4.35 43.45
CA GLY A 124 -23.49 4.96 44.63
C GLY A 124 -23.69 6.48 44.54
N PHE A 125 -23.85 7.09 43.36
CA PHE A 125 -24.11 8.54 43.22
C PHE A 125 -25.46 8.83 42.54
N ALA A 126 -26.18 9.83 43.06
CA ALA A 126 -27.42 10.38 42.52
C ALA A 126 -27.19 11.82 42.04
N TYR A 127 -27.42 12.06 40.74
CA TYR A 127 -27.27 13.36 40.10
C TYR A 127 -28.63 14.00 39.82
N LEU A 128 -28.77 15.29 40.09
CA LEU A 128 -30.04 16.02 39.89
C LEU A 128 -29.92 17.06 38.77
N ASN A 129 -30.57 16.76 37.64
CA ASN A 129 -30.62 17.64 36.46
C ASN A 129 -31.55 18.86 36.64
N THR A 130 -32.36 18.90 37.69
CA THR A 130 -33.39 19.93 37.95
C THR A 130 -33.11 20.66 39.26
N PHE A 131 -33.61 21.89 39.40
CA PHE A 131 -33.75 22.50 40.72
C PHE A 131 -34.63 21.59 41.59
N LEU A 132 -34.15 21.25 42.79
CA LEU A 132 -34.81 20.28 43.64
C LEU A 132 -35.58 21.00 44.74
N SER A 133 -36.90 20.91 44.67
CA SER A 133 -37.78 21.28 45.76
C SER A 133 -37.75 20.19 46.84
N THR A 134 -37.52 20.60 48.08
CA THR A 134 -37.41 19.75 49.27
C THR A 134 -38.03 20.44 50.47
N THR A 135 -38.19 19.73 51.59
CA THR A 135 -38.71 20.29 52.83
C THR A 135 -37.95 19.74 54.04
N MET A 136 -37.91 20.50 55.13
CA MET A 136 -37.43 20.01 56.43
C MET A 136 -38.45 19.08 57.11
N ASP A 137 -39.71 19.07 56.66
CA ASP A 137 -40.79 18.30 57.27
C ASP A 137 -41.00 16.96 56.55
N LYS A 138 -40.63 15.88 57.23
CA LYS A 138 -40.76 14.51 56.71
C LYS A 138 -42.21 14.13 56.39
N GLU A 139 -43.20 14.63 57.14
CA GLU A 139 -44.60 14.30 56.91
C GLU A 139 -45.13 14.99 55.65
N VAL A 140 -44.71 16.23 55.39
CA VAL A 140 -45.01 16.93 54.13
C VAL A 140 -44.44 16.14 52.95
N ALA A 141 -43.20 15.66 53.04
CA ALA A 141 -42.59 14.86 51.98
C ALA A 141 -43.33 13.53 51.75
N LYS A 142 -43.83 12.86 52.80
CA LYS A 142 -44.63 11.63 52.66
C LYS A 142 -45.92 11.84 51.87
N VAL A 143 -46.59 13.00 52.02
CA VAL A 143 -47.78 13.34 51.24
C VAL A 143 -47.50 13.36 49.74
N TYR A 144 -46.27 13.73 49.33
CA TYR A 144 -45.86 13.70 47.91
C TYR A 144 -45.35 12.33 47.44
N ALA A 145 -45.08 11.40 48.35
CA ALA A 145 -44.66 10.04 48.02
C ALA A 145 -45.82 9.07 47.78
N THR A 146 -47.06 9.42 48.17
CA THR A 146 -48.21 8.51 48.10
C THR A 146 -48.67 8.24 46.67
N VAL A 147 -48.67 6.97 46.28
CA VAL A 147 -49.20 6.48 45.01
C VAL A 147 -50.69 6.12 45.15
N GLU A 148 -51.55 6.62 44.26
CA GLU A 148 -52.95 6.19 44.19
C GLU A 148 -53.05 4.73 43.73
N GLN A 149 -53.92 3.92 44.36
CA GLN A 149 -54.00 2.45 44.22
C GLN A 149 -54.28 1.88 42.80
N ASN A 150 -54.35 2.71 41.76
CA ASN A 150 -54.74 2.33 40.39
C ASN A 150 -53.59 2.35 39.37
N GLN A 151 -52.33 2.56 39.77
CA GLN A 151 -51.17 2.58 38.85
C GLN A 151 -50.22 1.43 39.17
N SER A 152 -50.28 0.34 38.40
CA SER A 152 -49.60 -0.94 38.69
C SER A 152 -48.07 -0.90 38.67
N ASP A 153 -47.48 0.14 38.11
CA ASP A 153 -46.05 0.18 37.78
C ASP A 153 -45.26 1.22 38.62
N LEU A 154 -45.93 1.94 39.52
CA LEU A 154 -45.33 2.98 40.36
C LEU A 154 -45.15 2.52 41.81
N VAL A 155 -44.05 2.96 42.41
CA VAL A 155 -43.69 2.75 43.81
C VAL A 155 -43.51 4.08 44.53
N SER A 156 -43.87 4.10 45.81
CA SER A 156 -43.70 5.25 46.70
C SER A 156 -42.22 5.37 47.11
N VAL A 157 -41.58 6.50 46.82
CA VAL A 157 -40.17 6.74 47.16
C VAL A 157 -40.03 8.00 48.00
N LEU A 158 -39.26 7.93 49.08
CA LEU A 158 -38.89 9.05 49.93
C LEU A 158 -37.36 9.22 49.95
N PHE A 159 -36.88 10.37 49.50
CA PHE A 159 -35.48 10.76 49.60
C PHE A 159 -35.23 11.49 50.92
N GLU A 160 -34.20 11.07 51.64
CA GLU A 160 -33.68 11.73 52.82
C GLU A 160 -32.26 12.22 52.50
N LEU A 161 -32.07 13.53 52.43
CA LEU A 161 -30.83 14.18 51.99
C LEU A 161 -30.13 14.82 53.17
N SER A 162 -28.97 14.30 53.54
CA SER A 162 -28.07 14.87 54.55
C SER A 162 -27.09 15.85 53.87
N ILE A 163 -27.15 17.12 54.27
CA ILE A 163 -26.33 18.21 53.72
C ILE A 163 -25.40 18.74 54.80
N ASP A 164 -24.12 18.40 54.66
CA ASP A 164 -23.05 19.00 55.46
C ASP A 164 -22.70 20.39 54.88
N ILE A 165 -22.98 21.42 55.67
CA ILE A 165 -22.90 22.82 55.28
C ILE A 165 -21.45 23.26 55.06
N ASP A 166 -20.50 22.61 55.71
CA ASP A 166 -19.10 23.01 55.63
C ASP A 166 -18.42 22.49 54.36
N ILE A 167 -18.94 21.41 53.77
CA ILE A 167 -18.44 20.84 52.51
C ILE A 167 -19.31 21.18 51.29
N PHE A 168 -20.58 21.55 51.49
CA PHE A 168 -21.52 21.73 50.39
C PHE A 168 -21.43 23.13 49.75
N GLN A 169 -20.87 23.21 48.55
CA GLN A 169 -20.59 24.48 47.87
C GLN A 169 -21.74 24.99 46.97
N LYS A 170 -22.75 24.15 46.67
CA LYS A 170 -23.83 24.53 45.74
C LYS A 170 -24.91 25.36 46.44
N PRO A 171 -25.48 26.40 45.77
CA PRO A 171 -26.54 27.19 46.37
C PRO A 171 -27.80 26.39 46.70
N PHE A 172 -28.29 26.58 47.92
CA PHE A 172 -29.59 26.14 48.41
C PHE A 172 -30.07 27.10 49.51
N ALA A 173 -31.38 27.30 49.65
CA ALA A 173 -31.94 28.17 50.68
C ALA A 173 -33.41 27.83 51.00
N ASP A 174 -33.89 28.23 52.19
CA ASP A 174 -35.33 28.35 52.46
C ASP A 174 -35.89 29.50 51.61
N ILE A 175 -36.89 29.18 50.80
CA ILE A 175 -37.48 30.12 49.84
C ILE A 175 -38.89 30.58 50.21
N ARG A 176 -39.40 30.26 51.40
CA ARG A 176 -40.77 30.56 51.86
C ARG A 176 -41.16 32.03 51.73
N GLN A 177 -40.22 32.94 52.01
CA GLN A 177 -40.47 34.39 51.92
C GLN A 177 -40.49 34.92 50.48
N HIS A 178 -39.94 34.17 49.53
CA HIS A 178 -39.79 34.54 48.13
C HIS A 178 -40.64 33.69 47.17
N SER A 179 -41.24 32.59 47.66
CA SER A 179 -42.12 31.71 46.92
C SER A 179 -43.47 32.36 46.62
N TYR A 180 -44.10 31.96 45.52
CA TYR A 180 -45.50 32.27 45.24
C TYR A 180 -46.44 31.57 46.23
N MET A 181 -46.06 30.36 46.69
CA MET A 181 -46.78 29.58 47.69
C MET A 181 -46.21 29.91 49.09
N LYS A 182 -46.80 30.89 49.77
CA LYS A 182 -46.29 31.40 51.05
C LYS A 182 -46.43 30.42 52.23
N ASP A 183 -47.34 29.46 52.09
CA ASP A 183 -47.67 28.50 53.16
C ASP A 183 -46.80 27.22 53.10
N GLU A 184 -45.93 27.09 52.08
CA GLU A 184 -45.06 25.92 51.90
C GLU A 184 -43.68 26.15 52.53
N SER A 185 -43.24 25.20 53.37
CA SER A 185 -41.89 25.16 53.93
C SER A 185 -40.91 24.54 52.94
N GLU A 186 -40.63 25.26 51.86
CA GLU A 186 -39.82 24.80 50.74
C GLU A 186 -38.35 25.25 50.87
N ILE A 187 -37.43 24.28 50.77
CA ILE A 187 -36.01 24.49 50.55
C ILE A 187 -35.69 24.09 49.12
N LEU A 188 -35.15 25.05 48.35
CA LEU A 188 -34.80 24.85 46.95
C LEU A 188 -33.29 24.65 46.81
N LEU A 189 -32.90 23.53 46.19
CA LEU A 189 -31.51 23.29 45.80
C LEU A 189 -31.32 23.65 44.33
N SER A 190 -30.15 24.21 44.02
CA SER A 190 -29.75 24.52 42.66
C SER A 190 -29.66 23.27 41.77
N ALA A 191 -29.86 23.45 40.46
CA ALA A 191 -29.66 22.36 39.51
C ALA A 191 -28.17 21.93 39.45
N GLY A 192 -27.93 20.64 39.23
CA GLY A 192 -26.58 20.07 39.18
C GLY A 192 -26.00 19.69 40.54
N THR A 193 -26.82 19.64 41.59
CA THR A 193 -26.42 19.07 42.89
C THR A 193 -26.20 17.57 42.79
N GLN A 194 -25.12 17.09 43.41
CA GLN A 194 -24.74 15.69 43.47
C GLN A 194 -24.87 15.15 44.89
N PHE A 195 -25.35 13.93 45.00
CA PHE A 195 -25.45 13.20 46.25
C PHE A 195 -24.86 11.81 46.11
N GLN A 196 -24.34 11.26 47.20
CA GLN A 196 -23.99 9.85 47.30
C GLN A 196 -25.15 9.08 47.92
N VAL A 197 -25.59 8.00 47.29
CA VAL A 197 -26.52 7.01 47.83
C VAL A 197 -25.79 6.22 48.92
N VAL A 198 -26.24 6.42 50.17
CA VAL A 198 -25.72 5.74 51.35
C VAL A 198 -26.36 4.37 51.50
N SER A 199 -27.68 4.32 51.42
CA SER A 199 -28.46 3.08 51.51
C SER A 199 -29.85 3.26 50.90
N ILE A 200 -30.47 2.13 50.56
CA ILE A 200 -31.85 2.06 50.07
C ILE A 200 -32.57 0.99 50.89
N GLU A 201 -33.66 1.37 51.53
CA GLU A 201 -34.43 0.52 52.43
C GLU A 201 -35.92 0.60 52.10
N GLU A 202 -36.67 -0.49 52.29
CA GLU A 202 -38.12 -0.48 52.17
C GLU A 202 -38.74 -0.55 53.57
N ILE A 203 -39.52 0.47 53.93
CA ILE A 203 -40.21 0.56 55.22
C ILE A 203 -41.66 0.95 54.93
N ASP A 204 -42.62 0.15 55.41
CA ASP A 204 -44.05 0.41 55.27
C ASP A 204 -44.51 0.73 53.82
N GLN A 205 -44.04 -0.06 52.85
CA GLN A 205 -44.34 0.11 51.41
C GLN A 205 -43.82 1.42 50.78
N ILE A 206 -42.90 2.10 51.47
CA ILE A 206 -42.18 3.27 50.97
C ILE A 206 -40.70 2.92 50.89
N TRP A 207 -40.09 3.18 49.73
CA TRP A 207 -38.65 3.04 49.53
C TRP A 207 -37.95 4.31 50.02
N TYR A 208 -37.17 4.19 51.08
CA TYR A 208 -36.31 5.22 51.62
C TYR A 208 -34.96 5.18 50.90
N ILE A 209 -34.57 6.29 50.30
CA ILE A 209 -33.27 6.47 49.66
C ILE A 209 -32.51 7.52 50.46
N TYR A 210 -31.46 7.08 51.16
CA TYR A 210 -30.62 7.93 51.98
C TYR A 210 -29.47 8.48 51.14
N LEU A 211 -29.36 9.81 51.12
CA LEU A 211 -28.42 10.56 50.31
C LEU A 211 -27.54 11.43 51.22
N THR A 212 -26.24 11.50 50.96
CA THR A 212 -25.32 12.42 51.65
C THR A 212 -24.56 13.31 50.66
N THR A 213 -24.18 14.51 51.08
CA THR A 213 -23.33 15.41 50.29
C THR A 213 -21.91 14.86 50.14
N ILE A 214 -21.30 15.15 48.99
CA ILE A 214 -19.94 14.73 48.63
C ILE A 214 -19.01 15.92 48.87
N ASN A 215 -17.77 15.64 49.29
CA ASN A 215 -16.75 16.66 49.52
C ASN A 215 -16.15 17.10 48.17
N ASP A 216 -16.33 18.36 47.78
CA ASP A 216 -15.87 18.89 46.48
C ASP A 216 -14.34 19.16 46.41
N ASP A 217 -13.60 18.96 47.51
CA ASP A 217 -12.21 19.42 47.67
C ASP A 217 -11.08 18.36 47.44
N GLN A 218 -11.35 17.23 46.80
CA GLN A 218 -10.27 16.35 46.32
C GLN A 218 -10.52 15.86 44.89
N GLU A 219 -9.79 16.44 43.94
CA GLU A 219 -9.47 15.93 42.58
C GLU A 219 -10.60 15.32 41.72
N ASN A 220 -11.87 15.47 42.10
CA ASN A 220 -12.99 14.79 41.44
C ASN A 220 -13.96 15.73 40.69
N SER A 221 -13.77 17.04 40.80
CA SER A 221 -14.37 18.01 39.86
C SER A 221 -13.87 17.81 38.42
N ASN A 222 -12.74 17.08 38.23
CA ASN A 222 -12.18 16.73 36.92
C ASN A 222 -12.53 15.31 36.42
N ASN A 223 -12.93 14.36 37.28
CA ASN A 223 -13.13 12.97 36.84
C ASN A 223 -14.56 12.66 36.39
N GLN A 224 -15.59 13.32 36.93
CA GLN A 224 -16.98 13.09 36.47
C GLN A 224 -17.33 13.92 35.23
N LEU A 225 -16.72 15.10 35.05
CA LEU A 225 -16.76 15.82 33.77
C LEU A 225 -16.12 14.98 32.67
N ARG A 226 -14.99 14.31 32.94
CA ARG A 226 -14.33 13.40 31.98
C ARG A 226 -15.10 12.12 31.70
N GLN A 227 -15.79 11.52 32.67
CA GLN A 227 -16.63 10.33 32.46
C GLN A 227 -17.94 10.66 31.72
N PHE A 228 -18.53 11.84 31.98
CA PHE A 228 -19.70 12.34 31.26
C PHE A 228 -19.32 12.83 29.85
N GLU A 229 -18.15 13.45 29.67
CA GLU A 229 -17.49 13.73 28.38
C GLU A 229 -17.21 12.46 27.59
N TYR A 230 -16.80 11.37 28.25
CA TYR A 230 -16.55 10.06 27.63
C TYR A 230 -17.86 9.39 27.17
N TYR A 231 -18.91 9.45 27.98
CA TYR A 231 -20.23 8.93 27.62
C TYR A 231 -20.87 9.74 26.47
N LEU A 232 -20.77 11.08 26.50
CA LEU A 232 -21.26 11.99 25.46
C LEU A 232 -20.45 11.91 24.15
N LYS A 233 -19.12 11.71 24.21
CA LYS A 233 -18.26 11.46 23.04
C LYS A 233 -18.64 10.18 22.30
N ASN A 234 -19.10 9.16 23.02
CA ASN A 234 -19.26 7.81 22.48
C ASN A 234 -20.70 7.44 22.08
N THR A 235 -21.73 8.21 22.45
CA THR A 235 -23.12 7.79 22.19
C THR A 235 -23.94 8.70 21.27
N ILE A 236 -23.66 10.00 21.08
CA ILE A 236 -24.51 10.87 20.22
C ILE A 236 -23.71 12.02 19.55
N LYS A 237 -24.02 12.35 18.28
CA LYS A 237 -23.67 13.65 17.64
C LYS A 237 -24.89 14.23 16.90
N PRO A 238 -25.01 15.56 16.66
CA PRO A 238 -24.08 16.65 17.07
C PRO A 238 -24.71 17.99 17.56
N VAL A 239 -23.85 18.86 18.12
CA VAL A 239 -23.94 20.34 18.31
C VAL A 239 -24.81 20.92 19.43
N THR A 240 -26.04 20.46 19.63
CA THR A 240 -26.99 21.12 20.55
C THR A 240 -26.59 20.97 22.02
N THR A 241 -26.25 19.76 22.47
CA THR A 241 -25.93 19.45 23.89
C THR A 241 -24.72 20.22 24.41
N MET A 242 -23.70 20.44 23.58
CA MET A 242 -22.53 21.24 23.93
C MET A 242 -22.89 22.73 24.06
N LYS A 243 -23.74 23.29 23.19
CA LYS A 243 -24.23 24.69 23.31
C LYS A 243 -24.89 24.95 24.66
N THR A 244 -25.66 24.01 25.17
CA THR A 244 -26.30 24.07 26.50
C THR A 244 -25.33 24.06 27.65
N PHE A 245 -24.29 23.23 27.60
CA PHE A 245 -23.31 23.12 28.67
C PHE A 245 -22.47 24.39 28.80
N ILE A 246 -22.07 24.94 27.67
CA ILE A 246 -21.29 26.17 27.52
C ILE A 246 -22.09 27.38 27.96
N HIS A 247 -23.39 27.28 27.72
CA HIS A 247 -24.37 28.22 28.15
C HIS A 247 -24.63 28.13 29.67
N TYR A 248 -24.69 26.93 30.25
CA TYR A 248 -24.82 26.73 31.70
C TYR A 248 -23.62 27.30 32.48
N LEU A 249 -22.39 27.05 32.02
CA LEU A 249 -21.16 27.62 32.60
C LEU A 249 -21.14 29.16 32.56
N TYR A 250 -21.74 29.75 31.52
CA TYR A 250 -21.92 31.20 31.40
C TYR A 250 -22.91 31.76 32.44
N LEU A 251 -24.03 31.07 32.68
CA LEU A 251 -25.05 31.48 33.66
C LEU A 251 -24.54 31.38 35.11
N MET A 252 -23.54 30.52 35.34
CA MET A 252 -22.91 30.27 36.64
C MET A 252 -21.75 31.25 36.96
N GLY A 253 -21.43 32.18 36.06
CA GLY A 253 -20.37 33.19 36.26
C GLY A 253 -18.95 32.71 35.93
N GLU A 254 -18.79 31.52 35.34
CA GLU A 254 -17.49 31.02 34.87
C GLU A 254 -17.20 31.51 33.43
N ASP A 255 -17.04 32.82 33.29
CA ASP A 255 -16.91 33.52 32.00
C ASP A 255 -15.73 33.03 31.15
N ILE A 256 -14.61 32.67 31.79
CA ILE A 256 -13.39 32.21 31.12
C ILE A 256 -13.60 30.83 30.48
N LYS A 257 -14.15 29.86 31.23
CA LYS A 257 -14.45 28.52 30.70
C LYS A 257 -15.56 28.57 29.65
N SER A 258 -16.60 29.40 29.86
CA SER A 258 -17.65 29.60 28.85
C SER A 258 -17.08 30.13 27.52
N ASN A 259 -16.11 31.05 27.57
CA ASN A 259 -15.49 31.60 26.37
C ASN A 259 -14.57 30.60 25.67
N GLN A 260 -13.82 29.77 26.41
CA GLN A 260 -13.02 28.68 25.86
C GLN A 260 -13.90 27.65 25.14
N TYR A 261 -15.01 27.26 25.74
CA TYR A 261 -15.91 26.31 25.11
C TYR A 261 -16.74 26.92 23.96
N LYS A 262 -17.09 28.21 24.01
CA LYS A 262 -17.65 28.96 22.86
C LYS A 262 -16.70 28.92 21.66
N LEU A 263 -15.39 28.94 21.90
CA LEU A 263 -14.36 28.78 20.88
C LEU A 263 -14.42 27.37 20.26
N LEU A 264 -14.53 26.33 21.10
CA LEU A 264 -14.67 24.92 20.73
C LEU A 264 -15.94 24.59 19.90
N LEU A 265 -17.00 25.38 20.08
CA LEU A 265 -18.23 25.31 19.26
C LEU A 265 -18.12 26.03 17.92
N LYS A 266 -17.41 27.16 17.87
CA LYS A 266 -17.20 27.93 16.63
C LYS A 266 -16.22 27.24 15.68
N THR A 267 -15.35 26.37 16.18
CA THR A 267 -14.35 25.63 15.39
C THR A 267 -14.92 24.37 14.69
N GLN A 268 -16.25 24.21 14.61
CA GLN A 268 -16.85 23.24 13.69
C GLN A 268 -16.64 23.63 12.22
N GLU A 269 -16.23 24.86 11.94
CA GLU A 269 -15.76 25.32 10.64
C GLU A 269 -14.33 25.90 10.78
N CYS A 270 -13.35 25.34 10.06
CA CYS A 270 -11.97 25.86 10.07
C CYS A 270 -11.87 27.30 9.54
N SER A 271 -12.87 27.77 8.78
CA SER A 271 -12.96 29.12 8.20
C SER A 271 -12.99 30.24 9.24
N CYS A 272 -13.47 29.97 10.46
CA CYS A 272 -13.63 30.99 11.50
C CYS A 272 -12.40 31.18 12.40
N ILE A 273 -11.36 30.34 12.27
CA ILE A 273 -10.18 30.34 13.16
C ILE A 273 -9.24 31.52 12.84
N GLU A 274 -9.03 31.84 11.57
CA GLU A 274 -8.19 32.98 11.14
C GLU A 274 -8.81 34.34 11.51
N GLU A 275 -10.14 34.43 11.55
CA GLU A 275 -10.85 35.64 11.96
C GLU A 275 -10.82 35.84 13.48
N LEU A 276 -10.72 34.74 14.25
CA LEU A 276 -10.51 34.77 15.70
C LEU A 276 -9.09 35.21 16.06
N GLU A 277 -8.06 34.73 15.35
CA GLU A 277 -6.67 35.15 15.56
C GLU A 277 -6.48 36.67 15.38
N LYS A 278 -7.19 37.27 14.43
CA LYS A 278 -7.20 38.73 14.22
C LYS A 278 -7.92 39.52 15.32
N ARG A 279 -8.78 38.87 16.11
CA ARG A 279 -9.57 39.49 17.18
C ARG A 279 -9.00 39.25 18.57
N ILE A 280 -8.04 38.33 18.72
CA ILE A 280 -7.32 38.10 19.97
C ILE A 280 -6.28 39.21 20.12
N ASP A 281 -6.45 40.06 21.12
CA ASP A 281 -5.43 41.06 21.49
C ASP A 281 -4.33 40.37 22.30
N THR A 282 -3.27 39.94 21.60
CA THR A 282 -2.15 39.20 22.19
C THR A 282 -1.41 40.00 23.27
N ASN A 283 -1.56 41.32 23.31
CA ASN A 283 -0.89 42.19 24.28
C ASN A 283 -1.68 42.38 25.59
N ASN A 284 -2.96 42.01 25.60
CA ASN A 284 -3.89 42.28 26.71
C ASN A 284 -4.57 41.01 27.25
N THR A 285 -4.29 39.85 26.65
CA THR A 285 -4.82 38.54 27.04
C THR A 285 -3.83 37.85 27.98
N ASN A 286 -4.30 37.24 29.07
CA ASN A 286 -3.44 36.46 29.96
C ASN A 286 -2.77 35.31 29.19
N ILE A 287 -1.47 35.09 29.43
CA ILE A 287 -0.64 34.07 28.80
C ILE A 287 -1.25 32.68 29.02
N ASP A 288 -1.78 32.39 30.22
CA ASP A 288 -2.43 31.10 30.54
C ASP A 288 -3.61 30.84 29.60
N THR A 289 -4.44 31.87 29.43
CA THR A 289 -5.62 31.80 28.57
C THR A 289 -5.22 31.67 27.10
N LEU A 290 -4.11 32.29 26.70
CA LEU A 290 -3.58 32.20 25.35
C LEU A 290 -3.03 30.79 25.03
N ILE A 291 -2.34 30.16 25.99
CA ILE A 291 -1.85 28.77 25.89
C ILE A 291 -3.02 27.80 25.76
N GLU A 292 -4.04 27.92 26.62
CA GLU A 292 -5.22 27.05 26.58
C GLU A 292 -6.00 27.21 25.25
N ILE A 293 -6.11 28.44 24.74
CA ILE A 293 -6.73 28.73 23.44
C ILE A 293 -5.95 28.07 22.31
N TYR A 294 -4.62 28.26 22.24
CA TYR A 294 -3.80 27.66 21.20
C TYR A 294 -3.76 26.13 21.28
N GLN A 295 -3.80 25.55 22.48
CA GLN A 295 -3.87 24.10 22.67
C GLN A 295 -5.17 23.52 22.12
N CYS A 296 -6.30 24.17 22.38
CA CYS A 296 -7.60 23.78 21.84
C CYS A 296 -7.65 23.88 20.32
N ILE A 297 -7.06 24.94 19.74
CA ILE A 297 -6.98 25.12 18.29
C ILE A 297 -6.07 24.06 17.65
N GLY A 298 -4.88 23.82 18.22
CA GLY A 298 -3.94 22.80 17.74
C GLY A 298 -4.55 21.40 17.77
N ALA A 299 -5.16 21.02 18.90
CA ALA A 299 -5.86 19.74 19.04
C ALA A 299 -7.05 19.59 18.06
N LYS A 300 -7.68 20.70 17.66
CA LYS A 300 -8.78 20.68 16.70
C LYS A 300 -8.29 20.45 15.28
N TYR A 301 -7.25 21.16 14.84
CA TYR A 301 -6.63 20.91 13.54
C TYR A 301 -6.08 19.48 13.45
N PHE A 302 -5.51 18.98 14.55
CA PHE A 302 -5.10 17.59 14.67
C PHE A 302 -6.25 16.59 14.45
N GLN A 303 -7.44 16.87 14.98
CA GLN A 303 -8.63 16.02 14.77
C GLN A 303 -9.22 16.07 13.35
N VAL A 304 -8.88 17.10 12.56
CA VAL A 304 -9.33 17.27 11.17
C VAL A 304 -8.24 16.81 10.19
N ASP A 305 -7.18 16.17 10.69
CA ASP A 305 -6.01 15.72 9.93
C ASP A 305 -5.25 16.86 9.21
N ASP A 306 -5.43 18.11 9.66
CA ASP A 306 -4.65 19.27 9.22
C ASP A 306 -3.45 19.45 10.16
N PHE A 307 -2.45 18.62 9.94
CA PHE A 307 -1.28 18.53 10.81
C PHE A 307 -0.36 19.76 10.73
N THR A 308 -0.32 20.47 9.60
CA THR A 308 0.52 21.67 9.44
C THR A 308 -0.01 22.83 10.28
N SER A 309 -1.33 23.06 10.24
CA SER A 309 -1.97 24.05 11.11
C SER A 309 -1.87 23.66 12.58
N ALA A 310 -2.05 22.38 12.91
CA ALA A 310 -1.91 21.90 14.28
C ALA A 310 -0.52 22.20 14.86
N LEU A 311 0.54 21.85 14.11
CA LEU A 311 1.92 22.12 14.49
C LEU A 311 2.18 23.61 14.69
N ARG A 312 1.69 24.48 13.80
CA ARG A 312 1.84 25.94 13.90
C ARG A 312 1.35 26.48 15.25
N TYR A 313 0.21 25.99 15.73
CA TYR A 313 -0.33 26.45 17.02
C TYR A 313 0.40 25.82 18.22
N PHE A 314 0.85 24.56 18.12
CA PHE A 314 1.69 23.97 19.16
C PHE A 314 3.06 24.64 19.27
N GLU A 315 3.65 25.09 18.17
CA GLU A 315 4.90 25.86 18.16
C GLU A 315 4.76 27.23 18.83
N LYS A 316 3.63 27.92 18.63
CA LYS A 316 3.31 29.16 19.37
C LYS A 316 3.24 28.94 20.87
N ILE A 317 2.70 27.80 21.32
CA ILE A 317 2.66 27.45 22.74
C ILE A 317 4.10 27.26 23.26
N ILE A 318 4.96 26.55 22.51
CA ILE A 318 6.38 26.37 22.87
C ILE A 318 7.11 27.70 22.94
N GLU A 319 6.82 28.65 22.04
CA GLU A 319 7.42 29.98 22.06
C GLU A 319 7.01 30.78 23.31
N LEU A 320 5.73 30.73 23.69
CA LEU A 320 5.23 31.36 24.91
C LEU A 320 5.80 30.73 26.20
N MET A 321 6.15 29.44 26.16
CA MET A 321 6.72 28.71 27.29
C MET A 321 8.25 28.93 27.49
N LYS A 322 8.93 29.65 26.58
CA LYS A 322 10.38 29.93 26.69
C LYS A 322 10.71 31.05 27.69
N ASP A 323 9.75 31.86 28.10
CA ASP A 323 9.94 32.90 29.11
C ASP A 323 9.94 32.27 30.52
N GLU A 324 11.03 32.46 31.27
CA GLU A 324 11.41 31.65 32.46
C GLU A 324 10.37 31.57 33.59
N ASP A 325 9.39 32.48 33.66
CA ASP A 325 8.30 32.48 34.66
C ASP A 325 7.08 31.61 34.27
N THR A 326 7.02 31.06 33.05
CA THR A 326 5.82 30.36 32.52
C THR A 326 5.90 28.83 32.54
N SER A 327 7.07 28.24 32.81
CA SER A 327 7.28 26.78 32.78
C SER A 327 6.51 25.99 33.86
N ALA A 328 5.95 26.68 34.86
CA ALA A 328 5.10 26.12 35.91
C ALA A 328 3.59 26.11 35.57
N ILE A 329 3.20 26.70 34.42
CA ILE A 329 1.81 27.05 34.12
C ILE A 329 1.06 25.92 33.39
N LEU A 330 1.72 25.22 32.46
CA LEU A 330 1.12 24.08 31.78
C LEU A 330 1.38 22.80 32.59
N ASP A 331 0.31 22.19 33.12
CA ASP A 331 0.41 20.90 33.81
C ASP A 331 1.18 19.90 32.93
N LYS A 332 2.16 19.22 33.54
CA LYS A 332 3.05 18.29 32.86
C LYS A 332 2.29 17.19 32.10
N ALA A 333 1.08 16.83 32.53
CA ALA A 333 0.22 15.93 31.76
C ALA A 333 -0.24 16.53 30.41
N HIS A 334 -0.59 17.81 30.39
CA HIS A 334 -0.96 18.53 29.17
C HIS A 334 0.26 18.73 28.23
N GLN A 335 1.46 18.88 28.78
CA GLN A 335 2.70 18.91 28.00
C GLN A 335 2.97 17.57 27.29
N ILE A 336 2.76 16.44 27.99
CA ILE A 336 2.90 15.10 27.41
C ILE A 336 1.92 14.91 26.26
N ASP A 337 0.64 15.26 26.45
CA ASP A 337 -0.39 15.13 25.41
C ASP A 337 -0.10 16.00 24.19
N MET A 338 0.37 17.24 24.41
CA MET A 338 0.78 18.14 23.34
C MET A 338 1.96 17.56 22.54
N PHE A 339 3.04 17.15 23.21
CA PHE A 339 4.19 16.56 22.53
C PHE A 339 3.86 15.24 21.84
N HIS A 340 2.96 14.44 22.40
CA HIS A 340 2.43 13.25 21.76
C HIS A 340 1.66 13.58 20.47
N GLN A 341 0.78 14.60 20.49
CA GLN A 341 0.06 15.05 19.29
C GLN A 341 0.99 15.67 18.24
N MET A 342 2.01 16.42 18.64
CA MET A 342 3.05 16.91 17.74
C MET A 342 3.83 15.76 17.10
N GLY A 343 4.21 14.75 17.90
CA GLY A 343 4.85 13.53 17.42
C GLY A 343 4.02 12.83 16.34
N ILE A 344 2.72 12.61 16.60
CA ILE A 344 1.81 12.02 15.60
C ILE A 344 1.67 12.92 14.36
N SER A 345 1.60 14.24 14.55
CA SER A 345 1.47 15.20 13.43
C SER A 345 2.66 15.15 12.48
N TYR A 346 3.88 15.06 13.02
CA TYR A 346 5.10 14.88 12.23
C TYR A 346 5.18 13.48 11.61
N PHE A 347 4.75 12.44 12.34
CA PHE A 347 4.69 11.07 11.83
C PHE A 347 3.79 10.96 10.59
N ARG A 348 2.60 11.58 10.63
CA ARG A 348 1.64 11.61 9.51
C ARG A 348 2.11 12.41 8.30
N GLN A 349 3.06 13.32 8.50
CA GLN A 349 3.72 14.07 7.42
C GLN A 349 4.98 13.36 6.89
N ASN A 350 5.27 12.14 7.35
CA ASN A 350 6.49 11.38 7.04
C ASN A 350 7.79 12.02 7.54
N GLU A 351 7.71 12.95 8.49
CA GLU A 351 8.87 13.57 9.15
C GLU A 351 9.28 12.79 10.41
N TYR A 352 9.74 11.56 10.21
CA TYR A 352 9.93 10.59 11.29
C TYR A 352 10.98 11.01 12.33
N HIS A 353 12.04 11.73 11.95
CA HIS A 353 13.06 12.22 12.88
C HIS A 353 12.53 13.30 13.83
N GLN A 354 11.69 14.22 13.34
CA GLN A 354 11.05 15.23 14.20
C GLN A 354 10.01 14.57 15.11
N SER A 355 9.23 13.64 14.56
CA SER A 355 8.30 12.81 15.33
C SER A 355 9.00 12.13 16.51
N LEU A 356 10.15 11.48 16.25
CA LEU A 356 10.95 10.80 17.28
C LEU A 356 11.36 11.75 18.41
N LYS A 357 11.86 12.95 18.06
CA LYS A 357 12.28 13.98 19.02
C LYS A 357 11.14 14.36 19.97
N TYR A 358 9.94 14.62 19.44
CA TYR A 358 8.80 15.04 20.28
C TYR A 358 8.25 13.90 21.14
N PHE A 359 8.26 12.65 20.66
CA PHE A 359 7.92 11.51 21.51
C PHE A 359 8.95 11.24 22.62
N GLN A 360 10.25 11.48 22.35
CA GLN A 360 11.29 11.42 23.39
C GLN A 360 11.09 12.50 24.46
N ASN A 361 10.78 13.73 24.07
CA ASN A 361 10.43 14.81 25.01
C ASN A 361 9.22 14.43 25.88
N ALA A 362 8.18 13.84 25.28
CA ALA A 362 7.01 13.37 26.02
C ALA A 362 7.36 12.26 27.04
N LEU A 363 8.24 11.32 26.66
CA LEU A 363 8.73 10.28 27.58
C LEU A 363 9.57 10.84 28.73
N GLU A 364 10.46 11.81 28.45
CA GLU A 364 11.27 12.45 29.49
C GLU A 364 10.40 13.10 30.57
N ILE A 365 9.36 13.82 30.15
CA ILE A 365 8.41 14.46 31.08
C ILE A 365 7.60 13.41 31.85
N TYR A 366 7.21 12.32 31.18
CA TYR A 366 6.52 11.21 31.82
C TYR A 366 7.35 10.58 32.95
N PHE A 367 8.65 10.33 32.74
CA PHE A 367 9.53 9.75 33.77
C PHE A 367 9.79 10.70 34.95
N GLN A 368 9.63 12.01 34.77
CA GLN A 368 9.76 13.00 35.84
C GLN A 368 8.54 13.06 36.79
N LEU A 369 7.38 12.52 36.40
CA LEU A 369 6.09 12.69 37.11
C LEU A 369 5.74 11.57 38.11
N ALA A 370 6.66 10.67 38.40
CA ALA A 370 6.44 9.40 39.11
C ALA A 370 5.55 8.40 38.30
N PRO A 371 6.06 7.22 37.95
CA PRO A 371 5.51 6.36 36.89
C PRO A 371 4.34 5.51 37.39
N ASN A 372 3.16 6.11 37.56
CA ASN A 372 1.95 5.35 37.96
C ASN A 372 0.90 5.26 36.84
N ASN A 373 1.10 5.90 35.68
CA ASN A 373 0.11 5.92 34.60
C ASN A 373 0.51 5.06 33.39
N ASN A 374 0.29 3.75 33.52
CA ASN A 374 0.58 2.75 32.51
C ASN A 374 -0.14 2.97 31.17
N ILE A 375 -1.23 3.74 31.12
CA ILE A 375 -1.98 4.02 29.89
C ILE A 375 -1.20 5.01 29.00
N ILE A 376 -0.65 6.07 29.59
CA ILE A 376 0.12 7.08 28.85
C ILE A 376 1.41 6.46 28.30
N LEU A 377 2.13 5.71 29.15
CA LEU A 377 3.34 5.00 28.76
C LEU A 377 3.08 4.01 27.62
N LYS A 378 2.00 3.25 27.70
CA LYS A 378 1.57 2.30 26.66
C LYS A 378 1.34 2.99 25.32
N ASN A 379 0.61 4.11 25.31
CA ASN A 379 0.32 4.83 24.07
C ASN A 379 1.59 5.43 23.43
N LEU A 380 2.45 6.05 24.25
CA LEU A 380 3.75 6.59 23.81
C LEU A 380 4.68 5.52 23.24
N LEU A 381 4.79 4.36 23.91
CA LEU A 381 5.63 3.26 23.43
C LEU A 381 5.05 2.62 22.17
N SER A 382 3.72 2.51 22.06
CA SER A 382 3.07 1.97 20.86
C SER A 382 3.32 2.84 19.63
N THR A 383 3.23 4.17 19.75
CA THR A 383 3.53 5.09 18.64
C THR A 383 5.02 5.12 18.32
N LEU A 384 5.90 5.06 19.32
CA LEU A 384 7.34 4.96 19.10
C LEU A 384 7.74 3.70 18.33
N THR A 385 7.07 2.57 18.57
CA THR A 385 7.28 1.37 17.75
C THR A 385 7.00 1.64 16.26
N ASP A 386 5.94 2.38 15.92
CA ASP A 386 5.63 2.71 14.51
C ASP A 386 6.66 3.68 13.91
N VAL A 387 7.14 4.65 14.71
CA VAL A 387 8.17 5.61 14.31
C VAL A 387 9.50 4.92 14.04
N TYR A 388 9.97 4.09 14.98
CA TYR A 388 11.22 3.33 14.81
C TYR A 388 11.12 2.34 13.64
N PHE A 389 9.95 1.72 13.44
CA PHE A 389 9.71 0.85 12.28
C PHE A 389 9.81 1.63 10.95
N SER A 390 9.25 2.84 10.90
CA SER A 390 9.29 3.71 9.70
C SER A 390 10.69 4.29 9.44
N LEU A 391 11.52 4.43 10.48
CA LEU A 391 12.93 4.80 10.38
C LEU A 391 13.85 3.61 10.05
N GLU A 392 13.29 2.43 9.77
CA GLU A 392 14.03 1.16 9.57
C GLU A 392 14.91 0.75 10.76
N ASN A 393 14.69 1.35 11.93
CA ASN A 393 15.40 1.01 13.16
C ASN A 393 14.67 -0.12 13.91
N TYR A 394 14.73 -1.31 13.31
CA TYR A 394 13.93 -2.46 13.74
C TYR A 394 14.32 -2.99 15.14
N GLY A 395 15.55 -2.76 15.60
CA GLY A 395 16.00 -3.15 16.95
C GLY A 395 15.23 -2.41 18.04
N GLU A 396 15.18 -1.09 17.95
CA GLU A 396 14.50 -0.20 18.88
C GLU A 396 12.97 -0.28 18.75
N ALA A 397 12.47 -0.57 17.54
CA ALA A 397 11.07 -0.91 17.33
C ALA A 397 10.68 -2.17 18.11
N LEU A 398 11.53 -3.21 18.07
CA LEU A 398 11.30 -4.48 18.75
C LEU A 398 11.33 -4.33 20.27
N THR A 399 12.27 -3.57 20.83
CA THR A 399 12.33 -3.32 22.27
C THR A 399 11.09 -2.58 22.76
N SER A 400 10.69 -1.52 22.06
CA SER A 400 9.49 -0.73 22.37
C SER A 400 8.21 -1.56 22.27
N ALA A 401 8.11 -2.43 21.24
CA ALA A 401 6.96 -3.33 21.06
C ALA A 401 6.84 -4.37 22.20
N LYS A 402 7.98 -4.93 22.63
CA LYS A 402 8.02 -5.89 23.76
C LYS A 402 7.66 -5.22 25.09
N MET A 403 8.13 -4.00 25.33
CA MET A 403 7.75 -3.24 26.53
C MET A 403 6.25 -2.94 26.53
N THR A 404 5.69 -2.54 25.38
CA THR A 404 4.24 -2.34 25.22
C THR A 404 3.45 -3.62 25.50
N LEU A 405 3.90 -4.77 24.96
CA LEU A 405 3.27 -6.07 25.21
C LEU A 405 3.31 -6.45 26.70
N ASN A 406 4.43 -6.22 27.40
CA ASN A 406 4.52 -6.51 28.84
C ASN A 406 3.53 -5.66 29.66
N ILE A 407 3.38 -4.38 29.33
CA ILE A 407 2.38 -3.52 29.99
C ILE A 407 0.96 -4.08 29.78
N TYR A 408 0.64 -4.54 28.56
CA TYR A 408 -0.63 -5.18 28.28
C TYR A 408 -0.83 -6.48 29.07
N LEU A 409 0.19 -7.33 29.18
CA LEU A 409 0.10 -8.59 29.93
C LEU A 409 -0.03 -8.38 31.46
N GLU A 410 0.69 -7.40 32.02
CA GLU A 410 0.70 -7.16 33.47
C GLU A 410 -0.50 -6.35 33.95
N HIS A 411 -0.94 -5.35 33.18
CA HIS A 411 -1.95 -4.38 33.63
C HIS A 411 -3.28 -4.49 32.87
N PHE A 412 -3.31 -5.10 31.69
CA PHE A 412 -4.49 -5.20 30.83
C PHE A 412 -4.74 -6.63 30.29
N PRO A 413 -4.70 -7.70 31.12
CA PRO A 413 -4.74 -9.09 30.64
C PRO A 413 -6.07 -9.49 29.98
N LYS A 414 -7.13 -8.67 30.12
CA LYS A 414 -8.44 -8.89 29.51
C LYS A 414 -8.54 -8.29 28.09
N ASP A 415 -7.59 -7.45 27.68
CA ASP A 415 -7.56 -6.79 26.37
C ASP A 415 -6.93 -7.72 25.32
N LEU A 416 -7.53 -8.90 25.16
CA LEU A 416 -7.02 -9.99 24.32
C LEU A 416 -6.80 -9.57 22.85
N LEU A 417 -7.61 -8.62 22.35
CA LEU A 417 -7.47 -8.09 20.99
C LEU A 417 -6.19 -7.25 20.84
N ASP A 418 -5.89 -6.39 21.81
CA ASP A 418 -4.68 -5.55 21.78
C ASP A 418 -3.42 -6.39 21.98
N ILE A 419 -3.48 -7.39 22.86
CA ILE A 419 -2.38 -8.36 23.04
C ILE A 419 -2.10 -9.10 21.73
N CYS A 420 -3.15 -9.48 20.99
CA CYS A 420 -3.05 -10.11 19.68
C CYS A 420 -2.35 -9.19 18.66
N PHE A 421 -2.73 -7.91 18.60
CA PHE A 421 -2.07 -6.89 17.76
C PHE A 421 -0.58 -6.74 18.09
N GLN A 422 -0.20 -6.73 19.37
CA GLN A 422 1.22 -6.59 19.74
C GLN A 422 2.05 -7.82 19.33
N TYR A 423 1.51 -9.04 19.46
CA TYR A 423 2.17 -10.23 18.95
C TYR A 423 2.37 -10.20 17.43
N GLU A 424 1.38 -9.70 16.68
CA GLU A 424 1.53 -9.53 15.23
C GLU A 424 2.60 -8.50 14.87
N ARG A 425 2.59 -7.33 15.51
CA ARG A 425 3.62 -6.28 15.29
C ARG A 425 5.02 -6.81 15.57
N ILE A 426 5.22 -7.54 16.67
CA ILE A 426 6.49 -8.19 17.00
C ILE A 426 6.87 -9.21 15.91
N GLY A 427 5.91 -10.00 15.42
CA GLY A 427 6.12 -10.95 14.33
C GLY A 427 6.60 -10.28 13.04
N ILE A 428 5.97 -9.18 12.64
CA ILE A 428 6.35 -8.39 11.46
C ILE A 428 7.76 -7.78 11.63
N ILE A 429 8.07 -7.23 12.81
CA ILE A 429 9.40 -6.67 13.11
C ILE A 429 10.48 -7.75 13.02
N TYR A 430 10.24 -8.95 13.57
CA TYR A 430 11.16 -10.07 13.46
C TYR A 430 11.35 -10.52 12.00
N ALA A 431 10.30 -10.48 11.17
CA ALA A 431 10.42 -10.79 9.74
C ALA A 431 11.29 -9.77 8.99
N LYS A 432 11.25 -8.49 9.38
CA LYS A 432 12.14 -7.44 8.83
C LYS A 432 13.58 -7.55 9.30
N LEU A 433 13.82 -8.17 10.47
CA LEU A 433 15.14 -8.50 10.98
C LEU A 433 15.69 -9.83 10.43
N ASP A 434 15.02 -10.49 9.48
CA ASP A 434 15.34 -11.82 8.95
C ASP A 434 15.29 -12.97 9.99
N HIS A 435 14.69 -12.73 11.16
CA HIS A 435 14.47 -13.73 12.21
C HIS A 435 13.13 -14.44 11.98
N TYR A 436 13.07 -15.20 10.88
CA TYR A 436 11.83 -15.78 10.36
C TYR A 436 11.16 -16.79 11.29
N GLN A 437 11.92 -17.52 12.12
CA GLN A 437 11.34 -18.51 13.04
C GLN A 437 10.64 -17.83 14.23
N GLU A 438 11.25 -16.79 14.79
CA GLU A 438 10.64 -15.97 15.84
C GLU A 438 9.45 -15.18 15.31
N ALA A 439 9.51 -14.72 14.07
CA ALA A 439 8.39 -14.09 13.39
C ALA A 439 7.19 -15.03 13.31
N PHE A 440 7.41 -16.26 12.83
CA PHE A 440 6.38 -17.30 12.75
C PHE A 440 5.77 -17.61 14.11
N ASN A 441 6.59 -17.83 15.14
CA ASN A 441 6.13 -18.17 16.48
C ASN A 441 5.25 -17.06 17.11
N ASN A 442 5.56 -15.79 16.87
CA ASN A 442 4.76 -14.67 17.39
C ASN A 442 3.44 -14.51 16.63
N LEU A 443 3.44 -14.67 15.30
CA LEU A 443 2.21 -14.65 14.50
C LEU A 443 1.30 -15.84 14.80
N GLU A 444 1.86 -17.00 15.11
CA GLU A 444 1.09 -18.16 15.56
C GLU A 444 0.41 -17.91 16.92
N LYS A 445 1.10 -17.26 17.87
CA LYS A 445 0.49 -16.82 19.13
C LYS A 445 -0.65 -15.83 18.92
N ALA A 446 -0.49 -14.87 17.99
CA ALA A 446 -1.55 -13.95 17.61
C ALA A 446 -2.76 -14.73 17.06
N LEU A 447 -2.53 -15.75 16.22
CA LEU A 447 -3.58 -16.62 15.67
C LEU A 447 -4.29 -17.47 16.73
N GLN A 448 -3.55 -17.99 17.72
CA GLN A 448 -4.13 -18.76 18.82
C GLN A 448 -5.04 -17.91 19.69
N LEU A 449 -4.64 -16.66 19.97
CA LEU A 449 -5.44 -15.70 20.72
C LEU A 449 -6.68 -15.23 19.94
N SER A 450 -6.54 -15.04 18.63
CA SER A 450 -7.67 -14.60 17.79
C SER A 450 -8.77 -15.67 17.65
N ASN A 451 -8.43 -16.95 17.75
CA ASN A 451 -9.41 -18.06 17.78
C ASN A 451 -10.28 -18.09 19.05
N ILE A 452 -9.87 -17.41 20.13
CA ILE A 452 -10.61 -17.32 21.41
C ILE A 452 -11.61 -16.16 21.36
N LEU A 453 -11.44 -15.19 20.45
CA LEU A 453 -12.29 -14.01 20.34
C LEU A 453 -13.60 -14.35 19.59
N PRO A 454 -14.78 -13.92 20.09
CA PRO A 454 -16.09 -14.29 19.54
C PRO A 454 -16.44 -13.59 18.20
N VAL A 455 -15.48 -12.99 17.49
CA VAL A 455 -15.72 -12.21 16.27
C VAL A 455 -14.79 -12.66 15.15
N ASN A 456 -15.38 -13.02 13.99
CA ASN A 456 -14.66 -13.20 12.73
C ASN A 456 -14.07 -11.85 12.29
N ASN A 457 -12.80 -11.61 12.66
CA ASN A 457 -12.12 -10.35 12.44
C ASN A 457 -11.27 -10.37 11.16
N HIS A 458 -11.33 -9.28 10.40
CA HIS A 458 -10.50 -9.03 9.21
C HIS A 458 -8.99 -9.17 9.47
N PHE A 459 -8.56 -8.94 10.72
CA PHE A 459 -7.19 -9.11 11.20
C PHE A 459 -6.61 -10.50 10.94
N ILE A 460 -7.41 -11.56 11.06
CA ILE A 460 -6.95 -12.95 10.90
C ILE A 460 -6.43 -13.21 9.48
N VAL A 461 -6.99 -12.51 8.49
CA VAL A 461 -6.61 -12.62 7.08
C VAL A 461 -5.20 -12.06 6.87
N ASP A 462 -4.91 -10.87 7.40
CA ASP A 462 -3.61 -10.20 7.29
C ASP A 462 -2.51 -11.01 8.01
N THR A 463 -2.83 -11.57 9.19
CA THR A 463 -1.93 -12.46 9.92
C THR A 463 -1.64 -13.74 9.13
N TYR A 464 -2.64 -14.38 8.50
CA TYR A 464 -2.42 -15.56 7.67
C TYR A 464 -1.55 -15.27 6.44
N TYR A 465 -1.71 -14.12 5.80
CA TYR A 465 -0.86 -13.72 4.68
C TYR A 465 0.59 -13.45 5.13
N SER A 466 0.76 -12.83 6.29
CA SER A 466 2.08 -12.59 6.89
C SER A 466 2.81 -13.90 7.20
N ILE A 467 2.10 -14.89 7.76
CA ILE A 467 2.62 -16.25 7.97
C ILE A 467 2.98 -16.91 6.62
N ALA A 468 2.13 -16.79 5.60
CA ALA A 468 2.40 -17.35 4.29
C ALA A 468 3.67 -16.75 3.65
N SER A 469 3.88 -15.43 3.80
CA SER A 469 5.09 -14.75 3.33
C SER A 469 6.35 -15.26 4.04
N ILE A 470 6.30 -15.43 5.37
CA ILE A 470 7.41 -15.99 6.16
C ILE A 470 7.70 -17.45 5.78
N CYS A 471 6.66 -18.28 5.60
CA CYS A 471 6.83 -19.66 5.13
C CYS A 471 7.51 -19.73 3.74
N ARG A 472 7.25 -18.76 2.84
CA ARG A 472 7.98 -18.68 1.56
C ARG A 472 9.45 -18.34 1.75
N LYS A 473 9.76 -17.41 2.65
CA LYS A 473 11.16 -17.07 3.00
C LYS A 473 11.92 -18.24 3.64
N LEU A 474 11.20 -19.12 4.34
CA LEU A 474 11.72 -20.37 4.90
C LEU A 474 11.75 -21.54 3.89
N ASN A 475 11.41 -21.33 2.61
CA ASN A 475 11.26 -22.37 1.58
C ASN A 475 10.20 -23.46 1.90
N GLU A 476 9.26 -23.19 2.80
CA GLU A 476 8.15 -24.07 3.15
C GLU A 476 6.92 -23.78 2.29
N ASN A 477 7.03 -24.01 0.98
CA ASN A 477 6.01 -23.63 -0.01
C ASN A 477 4.63 -24.27 0.24
N ASP A 478 4.58 -25.49 0.75
CA ASP A 478 3.32 -26.19 1.07
C ASP A 478 2.56 -25.51 2.22
N LYS A 479 3.28 -25.05 3.26
CA LYS A 479 2.68 -24.30 4.37
C LYS A 479 2.24 -22.92 3.92
N ALA A 480 3.03 -22.26 3.08
CA ALA A 480 2.67 -20.98 2.50
C ALA A 480 1.35 -21.06 1.70
N LYS A 481 1.19 -22.11 0.90
CA LYS A 481 -0.05 -22.39 0.17
C LYS A 481 -1.23 -22.61 1.12
N PHE A 482 -1.05 -23.46 2.13
CA PHE A 482 -2.07 -23.76 3.13
C PHE A 482 -2.59 -22.52 3.87
N TYR A 483 -1.70 -21.64 4.33
CA TYR A 483 -2.10 -20.40 5.03
C TYR A 483 -2.73 -19.37 4.08
N THR A 484 -2.30 -19.32 2.82
CA THR A 484 -2.94 -18.50 1.77
C THR A 484 -4.37 -18.95 1.51
N GLU A 485 -4.61 -20.27 1.43
CA GLU A 485 -5.94 -20.85 1.25
C GLU A 485 -6.85 -20.56 2.45
N LYS A 486 -6.33 -20.68 3.68
CA LYS A 486 -7.07 -20.30 4.89
C LYS A 486 -7.44 -18.83 4.97
N ALA A 487 -6.53 -17.93 4.58
CA ALA A 487 -6.83 -16.50 4.50
C ALA A 487 -8.02 -16.23 3.57
N ASN A 488 -8.04 -16.89 2.42
CA ASN A 488 -9.12 -16.81 1.44
C ASN A 488 -10.44 -17.38 1.98
N ASP A 489 -10.41 -18.53 2.67
CA ASP A 489 -11.60 -19.15 3.26
C ASP A 489 -12.24 -18.29 4.35
N VAL A 490 -11.44 -17.63 5.19
CA VAL A 490 -11.93 -16.72 6.23
C VAL A 490 -12.53 -15.45 5.60
N MET A 491 -11.90 -14.93 4.55
CA MET A 491 -12.43 -13.80 3.79
C MET A 491 -13.80 -14.11 3.17
N LEU A 492 -13.96 -15.32 2.59
CA LEU A 492 -15.21 -15.81 1.99
C LEU A 492 -16.34 -16.02 3.00
N ASN A 493 -16.02 -16.35 4.26
CA ASN A 493 -17.00 -16.64 5.32
C ASN A 493 -17.39 -15.44 6.19
N SER A 494 -16.73 -14.28 6.02
CA SER A 494 -17.10 -13.04 6.72
C SER A 494 -18.49 -12.56 6.26
N LYS A 495 -19.31 -12.06 7.20
CA LYS A 495 -20.78 -11.82 7.10
C LYS A 495 -21.29 -11.02 5.88
N TYR A 496 -20.42 -10.43 5.07
CA TYR A 496 -20.79 -9.66 3.88
C TYR A 496 -21.31 -10.50 2.70
N LEU A 497 -21.06 -11.81 2.66
CA LEU A 497 -21.48 -12.69 1.55
C LEU A 497 -22.84 -13.37 1.73
N LYS A 498 -23.45 -13.39 2.93
CA LYS A 498 -24.74 -14.07 3.14
C LYS A 498 -25.95 -13.39 2.48
N ASN A 499 -25.83 -12.13 2.05
CA ASN A 499 -26.93 -11.39 1.42
C ASN A 499 -26.81 -11.18 -0.09
N SER A 500 -25.83 -11.75 -0.77
CA SER A 500 -25.76 -11.69 -2.24
C SER A 500 -25.58 -13.07 -2.83
N GLN A 501 -26.70 -13.73 -3.13
CA GLN A 501 -26.74 -14.82 -4.10
C GLN A 501 -26.34 -14.30 -5.49
N ILE A 502 -25.04 -14.17 -5.78
CA ILE A 502 -24.57 -14.03 -7.16
C ILE A 502 -23.37 -14.94 -7.37
N LYS A 503 -23.60 -15.94 -8.22
CA LYS A 503 -22.62 -16.89 -8.76
C LYS A 503 -21.38 -16.17 -9.27
N THR A 504 -20.22 -16.49 -8.69
CA THR A 504 -18.85 -16.63 -9.22
C THR A 504 -18.24 -15.64 -10.23
N LYS A 505 -19.01 -14.80 -10.94
CA LYS A 505 -18.51 -13.82 -11.93
C LYS A 505 -18.54 -12.37 -11.43
N SER A 506 -19.46 -12.01 -10.51
CA SER A 506 -19.51 -10.67 -9.89
C SER A 506 -18.66 -10.52 -8.61
N ILE A 507 -18.04 -11.61 -8.15
CA ILE A 507 -17.28 -11.67 -6.89
C ILE A 507 -16.00 -10.81 -6.97
N ASN A 508 -15.37 -10.75 -8.15
CA ASN A 508 -14.18 -9.90 -8.36
C ASN A 508 -14.53 -8.41 -8.42
N GLU A 509 -15.63 -8.05 -9.08
CA GLU A 509 -16.07 -6.65 -9.23
C GLU A 509 -16.51 -6.03 -7.88
N ASN A 510 -17.12 -6.84 -7.00
CA ASN A 510 -17.51 -6.39 -5.66
C ASN A 510 -16.34 -6.34 -4.66
N MET A 511 -15.34 -7.22 -4.79
CA MET A 511 -14.05 -7.08 -4.09
C MET A 511 -13.34 -5.78 -4.50
N LEU A 512 -13.35 -5.47 -5.80
CA LEU A 512 -12.83 -4.23 -6.38
C LEU A 512 -13.51 -2.99 -5.79
N MET A 513 -14.84 -3.03 -5.56
CA MET A 513 -15.59 -1.91 -4.99
C MET A 513 -15.26 -1.67 -3.51
N ILE A 514 -14.97 -2.73 -2.75
CA ILE A 514 -14.57 -2.66 -1.34
C ILE A 514 -13.12 -2.18 -1.20
N ILE A 515 -12.22 -2.64 -2.07
CA ILE A 515 -10.83 -2.18 -2.15
C ILE A 515 -10.78 -0.71 -2.61
N ARG A 516 -11.53 -0.32 -3.65
CA ARG A 516 -11.67 1.10 -4.11
C ARG A 516 -12.26 2.02 -3.04
N LYS A 517 -13.16 1.52 -2.18
CA LYS A 517 -13.69 2.30 -1.04
C LYS A 517 -12.71 2.42 0.13
N ARG A 518 -11.89 1.39 0.39
CA ARG A 518 -10.83 1.41 1.41
C ARG A 518 -9.59 2.21 0.98
N ALA A 519 -9.27 2.22 -0.31
CA ALA A 519 -8.17 2.99 -0.90
C ALA A 519 -8.33 4.52 -0.77
N LYS A 520 -9.53 4.99 -0.44
CA LYS A 520 -9.85 6.43 -0.38
C LYS A 520 -9.52 7.11 0.96
N TYR A 521 -9.08 6.37 1.99
CA TYR A 521 -9.03 6.88 3.37
C TYR A 521 -7.86 6.42 4.28
N ASP A 522 -6.80 5.77 3.81
CA ASP A 522 -5.75 5.30 4.76
C ASP A 522 -4.34 5.19 4.16
N ASP A 523 -3.31 5.58 4.92
CA ASP A 523 -1.88 5.39 4.57
C ASP A 523 -1.48 3.90 4.50
N ARG A 524 -2.38 2.98 4.90
CA ARG A 524 -2.26 1.53 4.71
C ARG A 524 -2.40 1.07 3.25
N VAL A 525 -2.65 1.99 2.32
CA VAL A 525 -2.79 1.74 0.87
C VAL A 525 -1.61 0.96 0.29
N LYS A 526 -0.39 1.22 0.78
CA LYS A 526 0.85 0.57 0.32
C LYS A 526 0.76 -0.96 0.43
N TYR A 527 0.33 -1.47 1.58
CA TYR A 527 0.22 -2.92 1.80
C TYR A 527 -0.82 -3.60 0.89
N SER A 528 -1.95 -2.95 0.58
CA SER A 528 -2.98 -3.55 -0.28
C SER A 528 -2.60 -3.59 -1.76
N LEU A 529 -1.93 -2.55 -2.26
CA LEU A 529 -1.43 -2.46 -3.61
C LEU A 529 -0.24 -3.41 -3.81
N GLU A 530 0.72 -3.39 -2.88
CA GLU A 530 1.85 -4.33 -2.86
C GLU A 530 1.36 -5.78 -2.88
N ASN A 531 0.31 -6.12 -2.13
CA ASN A 531 -0.28 -7.47 -2.18
C ASN A 531 -0.83 -7.85 -3.56
N VAL A 532 -1.50 -6.94 -4.27
CA VAL A 532 -2.01 -7.22 -5.64
C VAL A 532 -0.85 -7.38 -6.63
N ILE A 533 0.19 -6.57 -6.49
CA ILE A 533 1.43 -6.67 -7.28
C ILE A 533 2.13 -7.99 -7.00
N ASP A 534 2.23 -8.41 -5.74
CA ASP A 534 2.85 -9.67 -5.35
C ASP A 534 2.08 -10.89 -5.89
N ILE A 535 0.75 -10.83 -5.94
CA ILE A 535 -0.08 -11.87 -6.57
C ILE A 535 0.17 -11.90 -8.09
N ALA A 536 0.26 -10.73 -8.73
CA ALA A 536 0.55 -10.65 -10.15
C ALA A 536 1.93 -11.25 -10.49
N LEU A 537 2.96 -10.87 -9.73
CA LEU A 537 4.33 -11.40 -9.84
C LEU A 537 4.40 -12.92 -9.56
N LEU A 538 3.58 -13.43 -8.64
CA LEU A 538 3.51 -14.86 -8.37
C LEU A 538 2.92 -15.63 -9.56
N HIS A 539 1.83 -15.12 -10.15
CA HIS A 539 1.26 -15.74 -11.34
C HIS A 539 2.15 -15.60 -12.58
N GLU A 540 2.93 -14.52 -12.69
CA GLU A 540 3.99 -14.39 -13.70
C GLU A 540 5.03 -15.50 -13.53
N LYS A 541 5.55 -15.72 -12.31
CA LYS A 541 6.52 -16.80 -12.02
C LYS A 541 5.97 -18.20 -12.27
N GLU A 542 4.67 -18.41 -12.08
CA GLU A 542 4.00 -19.68 -12.38
C GLU A 542 3.72 -19.88 -13.89
N GLY A 543 3.98 -18.89 -14.74
CA GLY A 543 3.63 -18.90 -16.17
C GLY A 543 2.13 -18.72 -16.44
N ASN A 544 1.36 -18.31 -15.42
CA ASN A 544 -0.07 -18.05 -15.51
C ASN A 544 -0.37 -16.65 -16.09
N ASN A 545 0.14 -16.38 -17.30
CA ASN A 545 0.21 -15.03 -17.90
C ASN A 545 -1.14 -14.29 -17.95
N GLN A 546 -2.25 -14.98 -18.25
CA GLN A 546 -3.58 -14.36 -18.28
C GLN A 546 -4.05 -13.85 -16.90
N LYS A 547 -3.71 -14.56 -15.82
CA LYS A 547 -4.03 -14.13 -14.46
C LYS A 547 -3.10 -12.99 -14.03
N ALA A 548 -1.81 -13.08 -14.38
CA ALA A 548 -0.84 -12.01 -14.13
C ALA A 548 -1.29 -10.68 -14.77
N ILE A 549 -1.68 -10.70 -16.05
CA ILE A 549 -2.23 -9.51 -16.75
C ILE A 549 -3.42 -8.93 -15.99
N LYS A 550 -4.37 -9.78 -15.58
CA LYS A 550 -5.55 -9.33 -14.87
C LYS A 550 -5.18 -8.60 -13.57
N TYR A 551 -4.29 -9.17 -12.77
CA TYR A 551 -3.88 -8.55 -11.50
C TYR A 551 -3.00 -7.30 -11.70
N PHE A 552 -2.13 -7.27 -12.71
CA PHE A 552 -1.39 -6.05 -13.05
C PHE A 552 -2.32 -4.93 -13.54
N GLN A 553 -3.34 -5.23 -14.34
CA GLN A 553 -4.38 -4.25 -14.73
C GLN A 553 -5.15 -3.74 -13.51
N GLU A 554 -5.50 -4.62 -12.58
CA GLU A 554 -6.15 -4.25 -11.33
C GLU A 554 -5.26 -3.34 -10.46
N ALA A 555 -3.94 -3.61 -10.38
CA ALA A 555 -2.98 -2.76 -9.66
C ALA A 555 -2.87 -1.35 -10.28
N VAL A 556 -2.80 -1.26 -11.62
CA VAL A 556 -2.83 0.03 -12.34
C VAL A 556 -4.13 0.79 -12.06
N ASP A 557 -5.26 0.08 -12.03
CA ASP A 557 -6.57 0.66 -11.75
C ASP A 557 -6.72 1.20 -10.32
N ILE A 558 -5.95 0.68 -9.37
CA ILE A 558 -5.90 1.15 -7.97
C ILE A 558 -5.07 2.43 -7.86
N ILE A 559 -3.94 2.51 -8.57
CA ILE A 559 -3.02 3.66 -8.47
C ILE A 559 -3.47 4.85 -9.34
N LYS A 560 -4.21 4.63 -10.43
CA LYS A 560 -4.51 5.66 -11.44
C LYS A 560 -5.15 6.94 -10.89
N ASP A 561 -5.87 6.86 -9.77
CA ASP A 561 -6.57 8.00 -9.15
C ASP A 561 -5.64 8.84 -8.23
N ASN A 562 -4.39 8.43 -8.00
CA ASN A 562 -3.41 9.03 -7.07
C ASN A 562 -2.04 9.34 -7.72
N LEU A 563 -2.02 9.90 -8.93
CA LEU A 563 -0.79 10.23 -9.70
C LEU A 563 -0.07 11.52 -9.27
N ASN A 564 -0.32 12.02 -8.05
CA ASN A 564 0.17 13.32 -7.59
C ASN A 564 1.64 13.28 -7.13
N SER A 565 2.17 12.11 -6.74
CA SER A 565 3.57 11.94 -6.37
C SER A 565 4.39 11.28 -7.49
N ASP A 566 5.67 11.66 -7.62
CA ASP A 566 6.60 11.04 -8.57
C ASP A 566 6.86 9.56 -8.27
N GLU A 567 6.72 9.14 -7.00
CA GLU A 567 6.80 7.74 -6.59
C GLU A 567 5.64 6.92 -7.16
N ASN A 568 4.39 7.41 -7.07
CA ASN A 568 3.23 6.72 -7.62
C ASN A 568 3.28 6.64 -9.15
N ARG A 569 3.80 7.68 -9.81
CA ARG A 569 4.05 7.65 -11.26
C ARG A 569 5.07 6.58 -11.61
N THR A 570 6.17 6.51 -10.88
CA THR A 570 7.22 5.49 -11.08
C THR A 570 6.68 4.07 -10.91
N THR A 571 5.88 3.81 -9.88
CA THR A 571 5.23 2.52 -9.66
C THR A 571 4.26 2.19 -10.80
N THR A 572 3.49 3.17 -11.27
CA THR A 572 2.57 2.98 -12.41
C THR A 572 3.34 2.62 -13.69
N VAL A 573 4.46 3.29 -13.98
CA VAL A 573 5.32 3.00 -15.13
C VAL A 573 5.84 1.56 -15.07
N SER A 574 6.33 1.12 -13.91
CA SER A 574 6.78 -0.26 -13.70
C SER A 574 5.68 -1.29 -13.99
N LEU A 575 4.45 -1.04 -13.52
CA LEU A 575 3.32 -1.93 -13.77
C LEU A 575 2.89 -1.96 -15.24
N LEU A 576 2.92 -0.82 -15.94
CA LEU A 576 2.63 -0.77 -17.37
C LEU A 576 3.71 -1.49 -18.19
N ASN A 577 4.97 -1.36 -17.80
CA ASN A 577 6.08 -2.13 -18.40
C ASN A 577 5.88 -3.64 -18.23
N ARG A 578 5.52 -4.09 -17.03
CA ARG A 578 5.18 -5.50 -16.76
C ARG A 578 3.98 -5.98 -17.58
N LEU A 579 2.95 -5.14 -17.75
CA LEU A 579 1.84 -5.46 -18.66
C LEU A 579 2.31 -5.60 -20.10
N GLY A 580 3.21 -4.73 -20.56
CA GLY A 580 3.91 -4.86 -21.84
C GLY A 580 4.55 -6.23 -21.99
N ASP A 581 5.37 -6.64 -21.02
CA ASP A 581 6.04 -7.95 -21.00
C ASP A 581 5.02 -9.10 -21.08
N MET A 582 3.96 -9.05 -20.26
CA MET A 582 2.98 -10.13 -20.21
C MET A 582 2.15 -10.25 -21.49
N TYR A 583 1.78 -9.13 -22.11
CA TYR A 583 1.10 -9.16 -23.41
C TYR A 583 2.02 -9.65 -24.53
N HIS A 584 3.32 -9.33 -24.46
CA HIS A 584 4.33 -9.88 -25.38
C HIS A 584 4.40 -11.41 -25.26
N LEU A 585 4.48 -11.95 -24.03
CA LEU A 585 4.53 -13.40 -23.78
C LEU A 585 3.29 -14.18 -24.26
N ILE A 586 2.13 -13.53 -24.38
CA ILE A 586 0.90 -14.17 -24.89
C ILE A 586 0.78 -14.02 -26.43
N GLY A 587 1.68 -13.27 -27.08
CA GLY A 587 1.66 -12.98 -28.51
C GLY A 587 0.73 -11.82 -28.91
N CYS A 588 0.27 -11.02 -27.94
CA CYS A 588 -0.54 -9.82 -28.17
C CYS A 588 0.37 -8.60 -28.40
N ILE A 589 1.00 -8.56 -29.57
CA ILE A 589 2.06 -7.60 -29.93
C ILE A 589 1.58 -6.15 -29.86
N ASN A 590 0.38 -5.86 -30.40
CA ASN A 590 -0.16 -4.51 -30.45
C ASN A 590 -0.44 -3.95 -29.05
N GLU A 591 -1.07 -4.75 -28.19
CA GLU A 591 -1.35 -4.39 -26.80
C GLU A 591 -0.06 -4.16 -26.03
N SER A 592 0.94 -5.03 -26.22
CA SER A 592 2.25 -4.88 -25.59
C SER A 592 2.91 -3.54 -25.92
N LEU A 593 2.98 -3.17 -27.20
CA LEU A 593 3.49 -1.87 -27.64
C LEU A 593 2.72 -0.70 -27.03
N VAL A 594 1.38 -0.79 -26.97
CA VAL A 594 0.55 0.25 -26.36
C VAL A 594 0.91 0.46 -24.89
N TYR A 595 1.16 -0.62 -24.14
CA TYR A 595 1.51 -0.52 -22.72
C TYR A 595 2.91 0.06 -22.50
N TYR A 596 3.93 -0.31 -23.29
CA TYR A 596 5.25 0.31 -23.19
C TYR A 596 5.23 1.79 -23.60
N LEU A 597 4.48 2.15 -24.64
CA LEU A 597 4.33 3.56 -25.05
C LEU A 597 3.61 4.39 -23.98
N LYS A 598 2.57 3.84 -23.35
CA LYS A 598 1.91 4.48 -22.19
C LYS A 598 2.86 4.65 -21.02
N ALA A 599 3.70 3.64 -20.74
CA ALA A 599 4.70 3.72 -19.69
C ALA A 599 5.68 4.87 -19.94
N LEU A 600 6.15 5.04 -21.18
CA LEU A 600 7.03 6.16 -21.57
C LEU A 600 6.36 7.54 -21.45
N ASP A 601 5.07 7.65 -21.80
CA ASP A 601 4.33 8.91 -21.81
C ASP A 601 4.14 9.50 -20.39
N ILE A 602 3.89 8.63 -19.40
CA ILE A 602 3.68 9.06 -18.01
C ILE A 602 4.98 9.11 -17.19
N CYS A 603 6.09 8.64 -17.75
CA CYS A 603 7.34 8.50 -17.01
C CYS A 603 7.96 9.87 -16.67
N PRO A 604 8.31 10.14 -15.40
CA PRO A 604 9.04 11.36 -15.06
C PRO A 604 10.35 11.44 -15.83
N SER A 605 10.68 12.62 -16.37
CA SER A 605 11.84 12.83 -17.27
C SER A 605 13.21 12.48 -16.67
N LYS A 606 13.29 12.35 -15.34
CA LYS A 606 14.51 11.96 -14.60
C LYS A 606 14.56 10.47 -14.22
N ASN A 607 13.53 9.68 -14.55
CA ASN A 607 13.50 8.25 -14.24
C ASN A 607 14.10 7.42 -15.39
N TYR A 608 15.41 7.57 -15.56
CA TYR A 608 16.15 6.98 -16.70
C TYR A 608 16.05 5.46 -16.75
N GLN A 609 15.98 4.78 -15.61
CA GLN A 609 15.89 3.32 -15.53
C GLN A 609 14.61 2.80 -16.18
N GLN A 610 13.46 3.39 -15.87
CA GLN A 610 12.18 2.95 -16.44
C GLN A 610 12.06 3.31 -17.93
N ILE A 611 12.60 4.48 -18.34
CA ILE A 611 12.64 4.86 -19.77
C ILE A 611 13.50 3.87 -20.56
N ALA A 612 14.65 3.46 -20.02
CA ALA A 612 15.51 2.46 -20.63
C ALA A 612 14.77 1.13 -20.77
N TYR A 613 14.11 0.66 -19.70
CA TYR A 613 13.35 -0.59 -19.71
C TYR A 613 12.28 -0.63 -20.81
N SER A 614 11.40 0.39 -20.85
CA SER A 614 10.35 0.46 -21.87
C SER A 614 10.93 0.52 -23.28
N SER A 615 12.05 1.22 -23.47
CA SER A 615 12.69 1.37 -24.78
C SER A 615 13.34 0.06 -25.27
N VAL A 616 13.91 -0.75 -24.36
CA VAL A 616 14.40 -2.11 -24.69
C VAL A 616 13.22 -3.01 -25.09
N GLY A 617 12.14 -3.01 -24.32
CA GLY A 617 10.94 -3.81 -24.63
C GLY A 617 10.35 -3.49 -26.00
N ILE A 618 10.25 -2.19 -26.35
CA ILE A 618 9.82 -1.75 -27.69
C ILE A 618 10.82 -2.20 -28.77
N GLY A 619 12.13 -2.09 -28.49
CA GLY A 619 13.18 -2.56 -29.40
C GLY A 619 13.05 -4.04 -29.74
N ASN A 620 12.86 -4.88 -28.72
CA ASN A 620 12.69 -6.34 -28.89
C ASN A 620 11.48 -6.66 -29.76
N ILE A 621 10.33 -6.00 -29.52
CA ILE A 621 9.13 -6.22 -30.34
C ILE A 621 9.38 -5.84 -31.81
N TYR A 622 10.02 -4.68 -32.05
CA TYR A 622 10.30 -4.28 -33.43
C TYR A 622 11.27 -5.23 -34.12
N LEU A 623 12.24 -5.79 -33.39
CA LEU A 623 13.23 -6.71 -33.93
C LEU A 623 12.65 -8.10 -34.20
N GLU A 624 12.03 -8.72 -33.18
CA GLU A 624 11.64 -10.13 -33.19
C GLU A 624 10.28 -10.37 -33.88
N GLU A 625 9.31 -9.49 -33.65
CA GLU A 625 7.92 -9.72 -34.06
C GLU A 625 7.53 -8.94 -35.33
N LEU A 626 8.06 -7.72 -35.48
CA LEU A 626 7.74 -6.84 -36.61
C LEU A 626 8.83 -6.81 -37.69
N PHE A 627 9.97 -7.48 -37.47
CA PHE A 627 11.12 -7.56 -38.38
C PHE A 627 11.56 -6.18 -38.92
N ASN A 628 11.51 -5.14 -38.06
CA ASN A 628 11.83 -3.76 -38.39
C ASN A 628 13.07 -3.28 -37.63
N ASN A 629 14.23 -3.50 -38.26
CA ASN A 629 15.53 -3.17 -37.68
C ASN A 629 15.72 -1.67 -37.43
N GLU A 630 15.15 -0.79 -38.26
CA GLU A 630 15.31 0.66 -38.10
C GLU A 630 14.65 1.16 -36.80
N GLN A 631 13.41 0.75 -36.55
CA GLN A 631 12.69 1.14 -35.34
C GLN A 631 13.27 0.46 -34.08
N ALA A 632 13.75 -0.77 -34.22
CA ALA A 632 14.49 -1.45 -33.15
C ALA A 632 15.75 -0.67 -32.78
N LEU A 633 16.57 -0.27 -33.76
CA LEU A 633 17.78 0.53 -33.52
C LEU A 633 17.50 1.88 -32.86
N ILE A 634 16.43 2.58 -33.27
CA ILE A 634 16.04 3.85 -32.62
C ILE A 634 15.72 3.61 -31.14
N SER A 635 14.98 2.55 -30.84
CA SER A 635 14.55 2.22 -29.49
C SER A 635 15.72 1.76 -28.60
N TYR A 636 16.60 0.90 -29.11
CA TYR A 636 17.80 0.47 -28.39
C TYR A 636 18.80 1.58 -28.16
N LYS A 637 19.03 2.47 -29.14
CA LYS A 637 19.90 3.66 -28.95
C LYS A 637 19.35 4.59 -27.87
N LYS A 638 18.02 4.78 -27.84
CA LYS A 638 17.38 5.54 -26.77
C LYS A 638 17.56 4.87 -25.41
N ALA A 639 17.41 3.55 -25.33
CA ALA A 639 17.66 2.79 -24.10
C ALA A 639 19.11 2.96 -23.64
N LEU A 640 20.07 2.87 -24.56
CA LEU A 640 21.50 3.02 -24.29
C LEU A 640 21.82 4.41 -23.75
N GLU A 641 21.30 5.46 -24.39
CA GLU A 641 21.47 6.85 -23.92
C GLU A 641 20.95 7.02 -22.49
N MET A 642 19.83 6.37 -22.14
CA MET A 642 19.28 6.46 -20.79
C MET A 642 20.08 5.63 -19.78
N LYS A 643 20.53 4.41 -20.13
CA LYS A 643 21.38 3.57 -19.26
C LYS A 643 22.69 4.27 -18.90
N LEU A 644 23.34 4.91 -19.87
CA LEU A 644 24.59 5.66 -19.67
C LEU A 644 24.45 6.87 -18.72
N LYS A 645 23.23 7.31 -18.39
CA LYS A 645 23.03 8.39 -17.40
C LYS A 645 23.14 7.93 -15.95
N TYR A 646 23.03 6.63 -15.68
CA TYR A 646 23.05 6.10 -14.30
C TYR A 646 23.89 4.83 -14.12
N LEU A 647 24.34 4.20 -15.20
CA LEU A 647 25.28 3.07 -15.17
C LEU A 647 26.59 3.46 -15.86
N ASP A 648 27.70 2.97 -15.33
CA ASP A 648 29.00 3.07 -15.98
C ASP A 648 29.06 2.17 -17.22
N GLU A 649 29.83 2.57 -18.24
CA GLU A 649 30.01 1.84 -19.50
C GLU A 649 30.47 0.38 -19.32
N THR A 650 31.03 0.04 -18.17
CA THR A 650 31.50 -1.31 -17.83
C THR A 650 30.41 -2.24 -17.30
N ASN A 651 29.18 -1.76 -17.14
CA ASN A 651 28.06 -2.55 -16.61
C ASN A 651 27.58 -3.59 -17.64
N ALA A 652 27.31 -4.82 -17.18
CA ALA A 652 26.81 -5.92 -18.02
C ALA A 652 25.58 -5.53 -18.85
N GLU A 653 24.65 -4.76 -18.29
CA GLU A 653 23.45 -4.30 -18.99
C GLU A 653 23.70 -3.37 -20.19
N ILE A 654 24.85 -2.67 -20.20
CA ILE A 654 25.28 -1.83 -21.32
C ILE A 654 25.99 -2.70 -22.35
N ILE A 655 26.80 -3.66 -21.89
CA ILE A 655 27.50 -4.62 -22.74
C ILE A 655 26.47 -5.43 -23.56
N ASP A 656 25.44 -6.00 -22.92
CA ASP A 656 24.37 -6.76 -23.60
C ASP A 656 23.64 -5.89 -24.64
N LEU A 657 23.51 -4.58 -24.37
CA LEU A 657 22.85 -3.66 -25.28
C LEU A 657 23.75 -3.25 -26.46
N TYR A 658 25.06 -3.13 -26.24
CA TYR A 658 26.03 -2.98 -27.34
C TYR A 658 26.01 -4.21 -28.25
N ASP A 659 25.97 -5.40 -27.65
CA ASP A 659 25.90 -6.67 -28.34
C ASP A 659 24.63 -6.75 -29.21
N THR A 660 23.47 -6.50 -28.59
CA THR A 660 22.18 -6.44 -29.28
C THR A 660 22.19 -5.44 -30.44
N ILE A 661 22.68 -4.21 -30.22
CA ILE A 661 22.74 -3.19 -31.28
C ILE A 661 23.69 -3.62 -32.41
N GLY A 662 24.86 -4.19 -32.07
CA GLY A 662 25.82 -4.74 -33.02
C GLY A 662 25.21 -5.85 -33.87
N GLY A 663 24.51 -6.79 -33.25
CA GLY A 663 23.78 -7.87 -33.90
C GLY A 663 22.68 -7.37 -34.85
N VAL A 664 21.93 -6.34 -34.46
CA VAL A 664 20.90 -5.73 -35.33
C VAL A 664 21.53 -5.08 -36.56
N TYR A 665 22.68 -4.40 -36.42
CA TYR A 665 23.42 -3.89 -37.56
C TYR A 665 23.94 -5.01 -38.46
N LEU A 666 24.50 -6.08 -37.89
CA LEU A 666 24.94 -7.27 -38.62
C LEU A 666 23.79 -7.90 -39.43
N ALA A 667 22.62 -8.11 -38.80
CA ALA A 667 21.43 -8.62 -39.49
C ALA A 667 20.97 -7.68 -40.63
N SER A 668 21.15 -6.37 -40.45
CA SER A 668 20.82 -5.36 -41.46
C SER A 668 21.83 -5.27 -42.63
N MET A 669 22.94 -6.02 -42.59
CA MET A 669 23.92 -6.07 -43.68
C MET A 669 23.46 -6.88 -44.89
N ALA A 670 22.38 -7.66 -44.77
CA ALA A 670 21.80 -8.39 -45.89
C ALA A 670 21.28 -7.46 -47.00
N ASN A 671 20.95 -6.21 -46.68
CA ASN A 671 20.57 -5.19 -47.64
C ASN A 671 21.81 -4.54 -48.25
N GLU A 672 22.08 -4.80 -49.55
CA GLU A 672 23.32 -4.40 -50.23
C GLU A 672 23.58 -2.87 -50.18
N ASP A 673 22.55 -2.04 -50.20
CA ASP A 673 22.67 -0.58 -50.28
C ASP A 673 23.39 0.06 -49.07
N ASN A 674 23.35 -0.57 -47.89
CA ASN A 674 23.94 -0.04 -46.64
C ASN A 674 24.95 -1.00 -45.98
N GLN A 675 25.40 -2.03 -46.69
CA GLN A 675 26.22 -3.11 -46.15
C GLN A 675 27.50 -2.61 -45.45
N LEU A 676 28.22 -1.66 -46.06
CA LEU A 676 29.47 -1.13 -45.50
C LEU A 676 29.24 -0.29 -44.24
N TYR A 677 28.22 0.56 -44.25
CA TYR A 677 27.88 1.41 -43.10
C TYR A 677 27.43 0.56 -41.91
N ASN A 678 26.52 -0.39 -42.16
CA ASN A 678 26.03 -1.29 -41.12
C ASN A 678 27.15 -2.17 -40.56
N GLY A 679 28.04 -2.69 -41.41
CA GLY A 679 29.22 -3.45 -40.96
C GLY A 679 30.16 -2.62 -40.08
N GLN A 680 30.46 -1.37 -40.48
CA GLN A 680 31.30 -0.49 -39.65
C GLN A 680 30.65 -0.15 -38.31
N MET A 681 29.33 0.07 -38.27
CA MET A 681 28.62 0.30 -37.01
C MET A 681 28.65 -0.93 -36.12
N ALA A 682 28.38 -2.13 -36.66
CA ALA A 682 28.46 -3.38 -35.90
C ALA A 682 29.86 -3.58 -35.28
N LEU A 683 30.92 -3.43 -36.08
CA LEU A 683 32.30 -3.51 -35.60
C LEU A 683 32.60 -2.50 -34.49
N ASN A 684 32.08 -1.27 -34.57
CA ASN A 684 32.29 -0.27 -33.53
C ASN A 684 31.70 -0.71 -32.17
N TYR A 685 30.49 -1.29 -32.17
CA TYR A 685 29.86 -1.78 -30.93
C TYR A 685 30.60 -3.01 -30.38
N PHE A 686 30.90 -4.00 -31.22
CA PHE A 686 31.63 -5.20 -30.80
C PHE A 686 33.05 -4.89 -30.31
N HIS A 687 33.78 -3.99 -30.96
CA HIS A 687 35.09 -3.53 -30.47
C HIS A 687 34.99 -2.74 -29.16
N SER A 688 33.90 -2.00 -28.94
CA SER A 688 33.67 -1.32 -27.66
C SER A 688 33.52 -2.33 -26.51
N ILE A 689 32.82 -3.45 -26.74
CA ILE A 689 32.72 -4.56 -25.79
C ILE A 689 34.12 -5.12 -25.49
N LEU A 690 34.90 -5.48 -26.53
CA LEU A 690 36.26 -6.00 -26.33
C LEU A 690 37.18 -5.04 -25.56
N GLN A 691 37.08 -3.73 -25.81
CA GLN A 691 37.85 -2.72 -25.07
C GLN A 691 37.49 -2.66 -23.59
N ILE A 692 36.21 -2.81 -23.24
CA ILE A 692 35.73 -2.84 -21.86
C ILE A 692 36.31 -4.04 -21.13
N TYR A 693 36.23 -5.24 -21.73
CA TYR A 693 36.79 -6.47 -21.16
C TYR A 693 38.32 -6.39 -20.98
N GLN A 694 39.04 -5.85 -21.97
CA GLN A 694 40.50 -5.67 -21.89
C GLN A 694 40.91 -4.73 -20.74
N LYS A 695 40.19 -3.63 -20.52
CA LYS A 695 40.52 -2.65 -19.47
C LYS A 695 40.31 -3.20 -18.06
N ASN A 696 39.31 -4.06 -17.86
CA ASN A 696 38.86 -4.47 -16.54
C ASN A 696 39.44 -5.80 -16.03
N GLN A 697 40.31 -6.45 -16.81
CA GLN A 697 40.90 -7.76 -16.46
C GLN A 697 39.86 -8.83 -16.06
N ILE A 698 38.66 -8.75 -16.66
CA ILE A 698 37.58 -9.71 -16.42
C ILE A 698 37.96 -11.01 -17.14
N SER A 699 37.69 -12.17 -16.52
CA SER A 699 38.00 -13.47 -17.13
C SER A 699 37.26 -13.66 -18.44
N TYR A 700 37.80 -14.52 -19.31
CA TYR A 700 37.20 -14.85 -20.59
C TYR A 700 35.83 -15.52 -20.40
N ASP A 701 34.78 -14.72 -20.52
CA ASP A 701 33.39 -15.18 -20.48
C ASP A 701 32.95 -15.67 -21.87
N ARG A 702 31.90 -16.50 -21.90
CA ARG A 702 31.19 -16.95 -23.12
C ARG A 702 30.82 -15.80 -24.07
N LEU A 703 30.58 -14.61 -23.52
CA LEU A 703 30.27 -13.42 -24.32
C LEU A 703 31.43 -12.99 -25.23
N ILE A 704 32.69 -13.08 -24.77
CA ILE A 704 33.85 -12.70 -25.62
C ILE A 704 33.98 -13.67 -26.81
N LEU A 705 33.70 -14.95 -26.57
CA LEU A 705 33.62 -15.95 -27.62
C LEU A 705 32.60 -15.51 -28.68
N ASP A 706 31.36 -15.23 -28.26
CA ASP A 706 30.27 -14.84 -29.15
C ASP A 706 30.62 -13.55 -29.93
N VAL A 707 31.20 -12.54 -29.28
CA VAL A 707 31.63 -11.28 -29.92
C VAL A 707 32.69 -11.51 -31.01
N TYR A 708 33.67 -12.40 -30.82
CA TYR A 708 34.64 -12.72 -31.88
C TYR A 708 34.00 -13.45 -33.06
N ILE A 709 32.99 -14.29 -32.80
CA ILE A 709 32.20 -14.95 -33.84
C ILE A 709 31.44 -13.89 -34.65
N GLU A 710 30.77 -12.96 -33.98
CA GLU A 710 30.00 -11.89 -34.63
C GLU A 710 30.88 -10.92 -35.42
N ILE A 711 32.07 -10.55 -34.91
CA ILE A 711 33.06 -9.78 -35.69
C ILE A 711 33.50 -10.58 -36.93
N GLY A 712 33.73 -11.88 -36.78
CA GLY A 712 34.03 -12.77 -37.90
C GLY A 712 32.91 -12.79 -38.95
N ASP A 713 31.65 -12.82 -38.50
CA ASP A 713 30.46 -12.77 -39.35
C ASP A 713 30.33 -11.43 -40.09
N VAL A 714 30.60 -10.31 -39.41
CA VAL A 714 30.63 -8.98 -40.07
C VAL A 714 31.66 -8.97 -41.19
N TYR A 715 32.90 -9.40 -40.93
CA TYR A 715 33.95 -9.44 -41.96
C TYR A 715 33.63 -10.43 -43.07
N ARG A 716 33.00 -11.57 -42.76
CA ARG A 716 32.51 -12.54 -43.74
C ARG A 716 31.49 -11.88 -44.67
N CYS A 717 30.51 -11.16 -44.12
CA CYS A 717 29.52 -10.41 -44.89
C CYS A 717 30.17 -9.31 -45.75
N MET A 718 31.18 -8.61 -45.22
CA MET A 718 31.97 -7.60 -45.96
C MET A 718 32.90 -8.20 -47.03
N LYS A 719 33.00 -9.54 -47.14
CA LYS A 719 33.91 -10.27 -48.03
C LYS A 719 35.40 -10.08 -47.70
N GLU A 720 35.71 -9.66 -46.48
CA GLU A 720 37.07 -9.56 -45.94
C GLU A 720 37.48 -10.91 -45.33
N HIS A 721 37.65 -11.92 -46.19
CA HIS A 721 37.75 -13.32 -45.80
C HIS A 721 38.88 -13.63 -44.81
N GLN A 722 40.05 -12.97 -44.95
CA GLN A 722 41.19 -13.20 -44.06
C GLN A 722 40.92 -12.69 -42.64
N LEU A 723 40.34 -11.49 -42.51
CA LEU A 723 39.99 -10.91 -41.21
C LEU A 723 38.90 -11.75 -40.51
N ALA A 724 37.95 -12.30 -41.26
CA ALA A 724 36.95 -13.22 -40.72
C ALA A 724 37.60 -14.48 -40.16
N ILE A 725 38.52 -15.11 -40.90
CA ILE A 725 39.28 -16.29 -40.46
C ILE A 725 40.06 -15.99 -39.17
N ASP A 726 40.73 -14.84 -39.09
CA ASP A 726 41.55 -14.49 -37.93
C ASP A 726 40.70 -14.33 -36.66
N ASN A 727 39.50 -13.74 -36.77
CA ASN A 727 38.57 -13.60 -35.65
C ASN A 727 37.94 -14.94 -35.23
N TYR A 728 37.52 -15.80 -36.18
CA TYR A 728 37.03 -17.13 -35.84
C TYR A 728 38.11 -18.00 -35.17
N LYS A 729 39.39 -17.83 -35.51
CA LYS A 729 40.50 -18.49 -34.80
C LYS A 729 40.62 -18.03 -33.35
N GLN A 730 40.49 -16.72 -33.09
CA GLN A 730 40.43 -16.21 -31.71
C GLN A 730 39.26 -16.81 -30.93
N ALA A 731 38.08 -16.94 -31.57
CA ALA A 731 36.93 -17.61 -30.98
C ALA A 731 37.24 -19.08 -30.65
N ILE A 732 37.88 -19.84 -31.55
CA ILE A 732 38.28 -21.23 -31.29
C ILE A 732 39.25 -21.32 -30.10
N ASP A 733 40.26 -20.45 -30.03
CA ASP A 733 41.23 -20.43 -28.94
C ASP A 733 40.53 -20.23 -27.58
N ILE A 734 39.53 -19.36 -27.51
CA ILE A 734 38.71 -19.15 -26.32
C ILE A 734 37.84 -20.39 -26.03
N ALA A 735 37.13 -20.90 -27.02
CA ALA A 735 36.26 -22.07 -26.88
C ALA A 735 37.02 -23.29 -26.32
N LEU A 736 38.27 -23.51 -26.74
CA LEU A 736 39.12 -24.59 -26.24
C LEU A 736 39.56 -24.41 -24.77
N THR A 737 39.50 -23.19 -24.23
CA THR A 737 39.84 -22.92 -22.82
C THR A 737 38.62 -23.02 -21.88
N LEU A 738 37.40 -23.01 -22.40
CA LEU A 738 36.16 -23.11 -21.61
C LEU A 738 35.87 -24.58 -21.23
N ASN A 739 35.76 -24.86 -19.92
CA ASN A 739 35.64 -26.23 -19.38
C ASN A 739 34.18 -26.74 -19.20
N ASP A 740 33.14 -25.94 -19.49
CA ASP A 740 31.86 -26.07 -18.75
C ASP A 740 30.60 -26.50 -19.54
N ASP A 741 30.66 -27.04 -20.76
CA ASP A 741 29.45 -27.58 -21.43
C ASP A 741 29.78 -28.79 -22.33
N GLU A 742 29.44 -30.02 -21.89
CA GLU A 742 29.72 -31.28 -22.63
C GLU A 742 29.04 -31.35 -24.01
N GLU A 743 27.92 -30.65 -24.22
CA GLU A 743 27.18 -30.68 -25.50
C GLU A 743 27.30 -29.42 -26.35
N LYS A 744 27.41 -28.21 -25.78
CA LYS A 744 27.35 -26.95 -26.56
C LYS A 744 28.69 -26.55 -27.16
N ASN A 745 29.79 -26.80 -26.47
CA ASN A 745 31.12 -26.41 -26.94
C ASN A 745 31.53 -27.15 -28.24
N PRO A 746 31.29 -28.48 -28.37
CA PRO A 746 31.54 -29.19 -29.63
C PRO A 746 30.70 -28.69 -30.81
N VAL A 747 29.46 -28.21 -30.61
CA VAL A 747 28.64 -27.62 -31.68
C VAL A 747 29.29 -26.35 -32.22
N VAL A 748 29.69 -25.44 -31.32
CA VAL A 748 30.28 -24.15 -31.70
C VAL A 748 31.61 -24.37 -32.41
N LEU A 749 32.50 -25.19 -31.84
CA LEU A 749 33.79 -25.52 -32.47
C LEU A 749 33.59 -26.12 -33.86
N LYS A 750 32.68 -27.09 -34.01
CA LYS A 750 32.36 -27.69 -35.31
C LYS A 750 31.93 -26.63 -36.32
N GLN A 751 31.02 -25.74 -35.93
CA GLN A 751 30.51 -24.69 -36.83
C GLN A 751 31.63 -23.71 -37.23
N LEU A 752 32.49 -23.29 -36.30
CA LEU A 752 33.62 -22.41 -36.59
C LEU A 752 34.64 -23.04 -37.54
N TYR A 753 34.96 -24.33 -37.37
CA TYR A 753 35.83 -25.04 -38.31
C TYR A 753 35.20 -25.15 -39.70
N ILE A 754 33.88 -25.35 -39.79
CA ILE A 754 33.17 -25.31 -41.08
C ILE A 754 33.30 -23.91 -41.70
N ASP A 755 32.98 -22.84 -40.97
CA ASP A 755 33.01 -21.47 -41.49
C ASP A 755 34.41 -21.03 -41.95
N ILE A 756 35.46 -21.35 -41.18
CA ILE A 756 36.86 -21.12 -41.59
C ILE A 756 37.19 -21.93 -42.85
N GLY A 757 36.79 -23.20 -42.89
CA GLY A 757 37.04 -24.08 -44.03
C GLY A 757 36.34 -23.61 -45.31
N LEU A 758 35.10 -23.11 -45.19
CA LEU A 758 34.36 -22.46 -46.28
C LEU A 758 35.12 -21.24 -46.81
N LEU A 759 35.56 -20.34 -45.92
CA LEU A 759 36.29 -19.13 -46.30
C LEU A 759 37.64 -19.45 -46.97
N GLN A 760 38.39 -20.41 -46.44
CA GLN A 760 39.67 -20.84 -47.02
C GLN A 760 39.49 -21.50 -48.39
N TYR A 761 38.40 -22.26 -48.58
CA TYR A 761 38.05 -22.82 -49.87
C TYR A 761 37.65 -21.75 -50.89
N ILE A 762 36.92 -20.71 -50.48
CA ILE A 762 36.62 -19.55 -51.33
C ILE A 762 37.91 -18.84 -51.74
N LEU A 763 38.82 -18.59 -50.80
CA LEU A 763 40.12 -18.00 -51.08
C LEU A 763 40.93 -18.86 -52.05
N PHE A 764 40.97 -20.19 -51.85
CA PHE A 764 41.61 -21.11 -52.78
C PHE A 764 41.01 -21.00 -54.19
N LYS A 765 39.68 -20.98 -54.33
CA LYS A 765 39.02 -20.80 -55.65
C LYS A 765 39.33 -19.46 -56.32
N GLN A 766 39.67 -18.43 -55.55
CA GLN A 766 40.00 -17.10 -56.08
C GLN A 766 41.48 -16.96 -56.45
N THR A 767 42.39 -17.58 -55.68
CA THR A 767 43.84 -17.36 -55.81
C THR A 767 44.61 -18.55 -56.38
N ASP A 768 44.01 -19.75 -56.42
CA ASP A 768 44.64 -21.04 -56.76
C ASP A 768 45.89 -21.36 -55.91
N GLU A 769 46.01 -20.77 -54.71
CA GLU A 769 47.17 -21.01 -53.85
C GLU A 769 47.11 -22.34 -53.08
N ILE A 770 48.19 -23.12 -53.17
CA ILE A 770 48.32 -24.43 -52.51
C ILE A 770 48.13 -24.34 -50.99
N LEU A 771 48.59 -23.24 -50.36
CA LEU A 771 48.50 -23.06 -48.92
C LEU A 771 47.04 -22.97 -48.44
N HIS A 772 46.18 -22.25 -49.18
CA HIS A 772 44.76 -22.16 -48.85
C HIS A 772 44.05 -23.50 -49.03
N ASN A 773 44.43 -24.29 -50.05
CA ASN A 773 43.93 -25.65 -50.22
C ASN A 773 44.26 -26.55 -49.02
N GLN A 774 45.54 -26.57 -48.61
CA GLN A 774 45.99 -27.38 -47.48
C GLN A 774 45.32 -26.98 -46.17
N ASN A 775 45.20 -25.68 -45.91
CA ASN A 775 44.53 -25.19 -44.71
C ASN A 775 43.04 -25.57 -44.71
N ALA A 776 42.32 -25.34 -45.82
CA ALA A 776 40.91 -25.68 -45.94
C ALA A 776 40.66 -27.17 -45.67
N LEU A 777 41.53 -28.03 -46.21
CA LEU A 777 41.45 -29.47 -46.03
C LEU A 777 41.62 -29.86 -44.55
N ILE A 778 42.65 -29.33 -43.88
CA ILE A 778 42.90 -29.62 -42.46
C ILE A 778 41.73 -29.15 -41.59
N THR A 779 41.24 -27.93 -41.82
CA THR A 779 40.18 -27.31 -41.02
C THR A 779 38.85 -28.04 -41.19
N LEU A 780 38.45 -28.40 -42.41
CA LEU A 780 37.21 -29.16 -42.65
C LEU A 780 37.30 -30.60 -42.10
N GLU A 781 38.47 -31.23 -42.11
CA GLU A 781 38.67 -32.54 -41.50
C GLU A 781 38.53 -32.50 -39.97
N GLN A 782 38.98 -31.43 -39.33
CA GLN A 782 38.76 -31.20 -37.89
C GLN A 782 37.27 -31.09 -37.56
N ALA A 783 36.47 -30.40 -38.39
CA ALA A 783 35.02 -30.32 -38.21
C ALA A 783 34.35 -31.72 -38.27
N ILE A 784 34.76 -32.57 -39.21
CA ILE A 784 34.26 -33.95 -39.31
C ILE A 784 34.69 -34.77 -38.09
N GLN A 785 35.95 -34.63 -37.65
CA GLN A 785 36.44 -35.36 -36.50
C GLN A 785 35.58 -35.08 -35.26
N ILE A 786 35.27 -33.80 -35.00
CA ILE A 786 34.38 -33.37 -33.91
C ILE A 786 32.97 -33.96 -34.11
N GLN A 787 32.42 -33.94 -35.32
CA GLN A 787 31.11 -34.54 -35.60
C GLN A 787 31.10 -36.04 -35.24
N THR A 788 32.11 -36.79 -35.70
CA THR A 788 32.18 -38.24 -35.48
C THR A 788 32.42 -38.64 -34.02
N SER A 789 33.08 -37.78 -33.23
CA SER A 789 33.34 -38.07 -31.82
C SER A 789 32.16 -37.76 -30.90
N TYR A 790 31.31 -36.79 -31.26
CA TYR A 790 30.22 -36.32 -30.38
C TYR A 790 28.80 -36.62 -30.90
N TYR A 791 28.60 -36.85 -32.20
CA TYR A 791 27.27 -37.02 -32.79
C TYR A 791 27.17 -38.30 -33.64
N LEU A 792 26.10 -39.06 -33.44
CA LEU A 792 25.87 -40.36 -34.11
C LEU A 792 25.32 -40.24 -35.54
N GLN A 793 24.79 -39.08 -35.94
CA GLN A 793 24.20 -38.88 -37.27
C GLN A 793 24.91 -37.75 -38.03
N GLU A 794 25.23 -37.99 -39.29
CA GLU A 794 25.75 -36.97 -40.21
C GLU A 794 24.61 -36.08 -40.67
N ASP A 795 24.75 -34.78 -40.42
CA ASP A 795 23.74 -33.77 -40.75
C ASP A 795 23.75 -33.42 -42.25
N SER A 796 22.63 -32.91 -42.77
CA SER A 796 22.50 -32.53 -44.19
C SER A 796 23.53 -31.48 -44.65
N GLN A 797 24.02 -30.66 -43.72
CA GLN A 797 25.07 -29.66 -43.94
C GLN A 797 26.41 -30.29 -44.37
N PHE A 798 26.66 -31.57 -44.07
CA PHE A 798 27.91 -32.27 -44.42
C PHE A 798 28.01 -32.67 -45.89
N ILE A 799 26.92 -32.64 -46.67
CA ILE A 799 26.98 -32.90 -48.12
C ILE A 799 27.97 -31.92 -48.78
N LEU A 800 27.82 -30.62 -48.48
CA LEU A 800 28.70 -29.58 -49.00
C LEU A 800 30.13 -29.70 -48.45
N VAL A 801 30.29 -30.02 -47.16
CA VAL A 801 31.61 -30.21 -46.55
C VAL A 801 32.37 -31.37 -47.21
N PHE A 802 31.73 -32.53 -47.39
CA PHE A 802 32.33 -33.67 -48.07
C PHE A 802 32.61 -33.38 -49.55
N LYS A 803 31.71 -32.66 -50.23
CA LYS A 803 31.94 -32.21 -51.61
C LYS A 803 33.18 -31.33 -51.69
N MET A 804 33.30 -30.33 -50.82
CA MET A 804 34.46 -29.43 -50.79
C MET A 804 35.77 -30.17 -50.48
N LEU A 805 35.76 -31.14 -49.57
CA LEU A 805 36.91 -31.99 -49.32
C LEU A 805 37.28 -32.84 -50.55
N GLY A 806 36.27 -33.34 -51.27
CA GLY A 806 36.46 -34.00 -52.55
C GLY A 806 37.12 -33.09 -53.58
N ASP A 807 36.65 -31.85 -53.73
CA ASP A 807 37.23 -30.86 -54.64
C ASP A 807 38.69 -30.55 -54.26
N LEU A 808 38.95 -30.24 -52.98
CA LEU A 808 40.29 -29.91 -52.47
C LEU A 808 41.30 -31.04 -52.70
N THR A 809 40.89 -32.29 -52.45
CA THR A 809 41.73 -33.48 -52.66
C THR A 809 41.90 -33.84 -54.13
N TYR A 810 40.89 -33.59 -54.97
CA TYR A 810 40.98 -33.72 -56.42
C TYR A 810 42.03 -32.76 -56.98
N HIS A 811 42.03 -31.50 -56.55
CA HIS A 811 43.06 -30.52 -56.91
C HIS A 811 44.45 -30.87 -56.37
N SER A 812 44.53 -31.63 -55.28
CA SER A 812 45.78 -32.20 -54.75
C SER A 812 46.26 -33.46 -55.50
N ASN A 813 45.64 -33.82 -56.64
CA ASN A 813 45.90 -35.02 -57.45
C ASN A 813 45.77 -36.35 -56.68
N ASN A 814 44.90 -36.41 -55.66
CA ASN A 814 44.63 -37.65 -54.92
C ASN A 814 43.22 -38.17 -55.24
N ASP A 815 43.08 -38.72 -56.45
CA ASP A 815 41.80 -39.16 -57.03
C ASP A 815 41.06 -40.17 -56.14
N LEU A 816 41.77 -41.10 -55.48
CA LEU A 816 41.15 -42.09 -54.59
C LEU A 816 40.55 -41.46 -53.32
N ARG A 817 41.25 -40.49 -52.73
CA ARG A 817 40.76 -39.78 -51.54
C ARG A 817 39.60 -38.85 -51.90
N ALA A 818 39.68 -38.19 -53.05
CA ALA A 818 38.59 -37.37 -53.59
C ALA A 818 37.31 -38.19 -53.82
N LEU A 819 37.46 -39.36 -54.45
CA LEU A 819 36.33 -40.26 -54.69
C LEU A 819 35.65 -40.72 -53.40
N ASN A 820 36.42 -41.01 -52.35
CA ASN A 820 35.88 -41.40 -51.05
C ASN A 820 35.01 -40.28 -50.44
N TYR A 821 35.49 -39.03 -50.46
CA TYR A 821 34.70 -37.91 -49.97
C TYR A 821 33.45 -37.65 -50.82
N TYR A 822 33.55 -37.74 -52.14
CA TYR A 822 32.38 -37.62 -53.00
C TYR A 822 31.35 -38.73 -52.76
N GLN A 823 31.79 -39.97 -52.54
CA GLN A 823 30.89 -41.06 -52.16
C GLN A 823 30.16 -40.77 -50.84
N LYS A 824 30.86 -40.28 -49.82
CA LYS A 824 30.23 -39.85 -48.56
C LYS A 824 29.20 -38.75 -48.75
N ALA A 825 29.49 -37.76 -49.61
CA ALA A 825 28.54 -36.70 -49.95
C ALA A 825 27.29 -37.26 -50.65
N ILE A 826 27.46 -38.20 -51.59
CA ILE A 826 26.37 -38.89 -52.30
C ILE A 826 25.51 -39.71 -51.33
N ASP A 827 26.13 -40.43 -50.39
CA ASP A 827 25.42 -41.23 -49.39
C ASP A 827 24.65 -40.35 -48.40
N CYS A 828 25.16 -39.16 -48.07
CA CYS A 828 24.44 -38.16 -47.27
C CYS A 828 23.24 -37.60 -48.05
N GLU A 829 23.41 -37.25 -49.32
CA GLU A 829 22.34 -36.75 -50.19
C GLU A 829 21.21 -37.78 -50.35
N LYS A 830 21.55 -39.05 -50.61
CA LYS A 830 20.60 -40.17 -50.69
C LYS A 830 19.76 -40.33 -49.41
N ARG A 831 20.33 -40.04 -48.24
CA ARG A 831 19.64 -40.11 -46.93
C ARG A 831 18.72 -38.92 -46.66
N ALA A 832 19.04 -37.73 -47.16
CA ALA A 832 18.37 -36.48 -46.78
C ALA A 832 16.91 -36.36 -47.28
N GLN A 833 16.53 -36.98 -48.40
CA GLN A 833 15.15 -37.06 -48.94
C GLN A 833 14.34 -35.74 -48.89
N ARG A 834 14.95 -34.58 -49.19
CA ARG A 834 14.30 -33.26 -49.18
C ARG A 834 14.58 -32.50 -50.48
N PRO A 835 13.66 -31.61 -50.93
CA PRO A 835 13.93 -30.71 -52.04
C PRO A 835 15.02 -29.70 -51.64
N PHE A 836 15.96 -29.43 -52.56
CA PHE A 836 17.09 -28.52 -52.36
C PHE A 836 16.84 -27.17 -53.06
N ASP A 837 17.41 -26.09 -52.50
CA ASP A 837 17.38 -24.76 -53.13
C ASP A 837 18.24 -24.70 -54.40
N GLU A 838 17.96 -23.77 -55.31
CA GLU A 838 18.59 -23.65 -56.65
C GLU A 838 20.14 -23.59 -56.59
N LEU A 839 20.70 -22.84 -55.63
CA LEU A 839 22.14 -22.74 -55.44
C LEU A 839 22.76 -24.07 -54.98
N TYR A 840 22.00 -24.84 -54.20
CA TYR A 840 22.40 -26.13 -53.64
C TYR A 840 22.33 -27.24 -54.70
N ILE A 841 21.36 -27.17 -55.61
CA ILE A 841 21.25 -28.07 -56.77
C ILE A 841 22.52 -27.98 -57.63
N LYS A 842 23.07 -26.79 -57.83
CA LYS A 842 24.31 -26.61 -58.59
C LYS A 842 25.51 -27.32 -57.97
N GLU A 843 25.67 -27.25 -56.65
CA GLU A 843 26.77 -27.92 -55.95
C GLU A 843 26.61 -29.45 -55.95
N ILE A 844 25.38 -29.95 -55.84
CA ILE A 844 25.06 -31.39 -56.01
C ILE A 844 25.34 -31.85 -57.45
N LEU A 845 25.01 -31.01 -58.43
CA LEU A 845 25.33 -31.30 -59.82
C LEU A 845 26.83 -31.49 -60.00
N ASP A 846 27.62 -30.50 -59.57
CA ASP A 846 29.08 -30.53 -59.64
C ASP A 846 29.65 -31.77 -58.94
N LEU A 847 29.11 -32.14 -57.77
CA LEU A 847 29.46 -33.38 -57.06
C LEU A 847 29.33 -34.61 -57.95
N TYR A 848 28.13 -34.84 -58.54
CA TYR A 848 27.89 -36.01 -59.38
C TYR A 848 28.72 -36.00 -60.67
N LEU A 849 29.02 -34.82 -61.22
CA LEU A 849 29.88 -34.66 -62.39
C LEU A 849 31.32 -35.07 -62.09
N TYR A 850 31.92 -34.50 -61.03
CA TYR A 850 33.29 -34.81 -60.65
C TYR A 850 33.46 -36.26 -60.19
N ALA A 851 32.50 -36.79 -59.42
CA ALA A 851 32.48 -38.20 -59.04
C ALA A 851 32.42 -39.12 -60.28
N GLY A 852 31.53 -38.84 -61.24
CA GLY A 852 31.42 -39.61 -62.48
C GLY A 852 32.69 -39.56 -63.33
N LEU A 853 33.34 -38.40 -63.43
CA LEU A 853 34.63 -38.25 -64.11
C LEU A 853 35.73 -39.08 -63.46
N LEU A 854 35.80 -39.11 -62.12
CA LEU A 854 36.78 -39.91 -61.40
C LEU A 854 36.51 -41.41 -61.51
N PHE A 855 35.25 -41.86 -61.38
CA PHE A 855 34.88 -43.27 -61.61
C PHE A 855 35.25 -43.71 -63.03
N HIS A 856 35.03 -42.86 -64.03
CA HIS A 856 35.43 -43.14 -65.41
C HIS A 856 36.95 -43.26 -65.55
N ARG A 857 37.72 -42.35 -64.94
CA ARG A 857 39.19 -42.38 -64.94
C ARG A 857 39.76 -43.64 -64.27
N LEU A 858 39.01 -44.22 -63.32
CA LEU A 858 39.34 -45.46 -62.61
C LEU A 858 38.72 -46.73 -63.24
N ASP A 859 38.25 -46.66 -64.49
CA ASP A 859 37.62 -47.75 -65.25
C ASP A 859 36.34 -48.36 -64.64
N ASN A 860 35.71 -47.66 -63.69
CA ASN A 860 34.45 -48.09 -63.05
C ASN A 860 33.23 -47.46 -63.76
N ILE A 861 32.99 -47.94 -64.99
CA ILE A 861 32.06 -47.33 -65.95
C ILE A 861 30.60 -47.33 -65.45
N ASP A 862 30.16 -48.40 -64.77
CA ASP A 862 28.77 -48.54 -64.32
C ASP A 862 28.40 -47.46 -63.28
N LEU A 863 29.29 -47.22 -62.30
CA LEU A 863 29.10 -46.17 -61.29
C LEU A 863 29.25 -44.76 -61.87
N ALA A 864 30.13 -44.58 -62.86
CA ALA A 864 30.24 -43.31 -63.58
C ALA A 864 28.92 -42.93 -64.26
N PHE A 865 28.28 -43.91 -64.90
CA PHE A 865 26.99 -43.73 -65.55
C PHE A 865 25.85 -43.48 -64.56
N GLU A 866 25.83 -44.18 -63.42
CA GLU A 866 24.87 -43.90 -62.33
C GLU A 866 24.95 -42.45 -61.86
N CYS A 867 26.17 -41.94 -61.64
CA CYS A 867 26.39 -40.55 -61.22
C CYS A 867 25.88 -39.55 -62.25
N TRP A 868 26.22 -39.73 -63.54
CA TRP A 868 25.78 -38.82 -64.60
C TRP A 868 24.27 -38.89 -64.86
N ASN A 869 23.66 -40.07 -64.76
CA ASN A 869 22.22 -40.23 -64.87
C ASN A 869 21.51 -39.47 -63.73
N ARG A 870 22.01 -39.58 -62.50
CA ARG A 870 21.49 -38.83 -61.35
C ARG A 870 21.68 -37.32 -61.50
N ALA A 871 22.83 -36.86 -62.02
CA ALA A 871 23.04 -35.45 -62.37
C ALA A 871 22.02 -34.95 -63.41
N SER A 872 21.65 -35.78 -64.39
CA SER A 872 20.68 -35.40 -65.44
C SER A 872 19.27 -35.17 -64.91
N GLN A 873 18.87 -35.88 -63.85
CA GLN A 873 17.57 -35.72 -63.21
C GLN A 873 17.42 -34.33 -62.58
N TYR A 874 18.48 -33.82 -61.97
CA TYR A 874 18.50 -32.46 -61.41
C TYR A 874 18.45 -31.35 -62.47
N ILE A 875 18.81 -31.65 -63.73
CA ILE A 875 18.78 -30.68 -64.84
C ILE A 875 17.41 -30.62 -65.52
N LEU A 876 16.64 -31.72 -65.49
CA LEU A 876 15.34 -31.80 -66.18
C LEU A 876 14.26 -30.90 -65.56
N ASP A 877 14.43 -30.52 -64.29
CA ASP A 877 13.46 -29.69 -63.57
C ASP A 877 13.67 -28.17 -63.75
N ASP A 878 14.75 -27.72 -64.41
CA ASP A 878 15.09 -26.29 -64.48
C ASP A 878 15.54 -25.81 -65.88
N SER A 879 14.85 -24.78 -66.39
CA SER A 879 15.00 -24.26 -67.76
C SER A 879 16.30 -23.48 -68.02
N THR A 880 17.06 -23.15 -66.97
CA THR A 880 18.29 -22.34 -66.99
C THR A 880 19.54 -23.13 -67.39
N TYR A 881 19.54 -24.46 -67.25
CA TYR A 881 20.73 -25.31 -67.40
C TYR A 881 20.92 -25.94 -68.80
N SER A 882 20.20 -25.47 -69.83
CA SER A 882 20.22 -26.02 -71.20
C SER A 882 21.64 -26.21 -71.79
N ASN A 883 22.59 -25.32 -71.50
CA ASN A 883 23.97 -25.43 -72.01
C ASN A 883 24.79 -26.52 -71.31
N ILE A 884 24.54 -26.74 -70.01
CA ILE A 884 25.17 -27.80 -69.23
C ILE A 884 24.55 -29.14 -69.59
N TYR A 885 23.22 -29.19 -69.78
CA TYR A 885 22.51 -30.33 -70.35
C TYR A 885 23.10 -30.75 -71.69
N GLN A 886 23.31 -29.83 -72.64
CA GLN A 886 23.89 -30.16 -73.95
C GLN A 886 25.31 -30.72 -73.84
N LYS A 887 26.17 -30.16 -72.98
CA LYS A 887 27.53 -30.69 -72.75
C LYS A 887 27.51 -32.06 -72.08
N LEU A 888 26.58 -32.27 -71.14
CA LEU A 888 26.39 -33.55 -70.47
C LEU A 888 25.79 -34.60 -71.37
N GLN A 889 24.88 -34.22 -72.25
CA GLN A 889 24.31 -35.09 -73.26
C GLN A 889 25.39 -35.55 -74.25
N VAL A 890 26.34 -34.68 -74.63
CA VAL A 890 27.52 -35.09 -75.42
C VAL A 890 28.44 -36.06 -74.65
N ILE A 891 28.64 -35.86 -73.35
CA ILE A 891 29.42 -36.79 -72.51
C ILE A 891 28.68 -38.11 -72.35
N PHE A 892 27.36 -38.06 -72.13
CA PHE A 892 26.47 -39.19 -71.98
C PHE A 892 26.38 -40.00 -73.28
N ASP A 893 26.26 -39.34 -74.43
CA ASP A 893 26.26 -39.96 -75.76
C ASP A 893 27.60 -40.65 -76.04
N LYS A 894 28.74 -40.02 -75.68
CA LYS A 894 30.08 -40.65 -75.80
C LYS A 894 30.26 -41.82 -74.83
N ALA A 895 29.82 -41.66 -73.58
CA ALA A 895 29.93 -42.68 -72.54
C ALA A 895 29.00 -43.86 -72.79
N SER A 896 27.79 -43.64 -73.28
CA SER A 896 26.86 -44.68 -73.71
C SER A 896 27.33 -45.36 -75.01
N HIS A 897 28.02 -44.66 -75.92
CA HIS A 897 28.75 -45.29 -77.03
C HIS A 897 29.87 -46.23 -76.54
N LEU A 898 30.63 -45.83 -75.51
CA LEU A 898 31.70 -46.63 -74.88
C LEU A 898 31.16 -47.79 -74.01
N HIS A 899 30.03 -47.59 -73.33
CA HIS A 899 29.36 -48.60 -72.52
C HIS A 899 28.66 -49.64 -73.41
N ALA A 900 28.11 -49.20 -74.55
CA ALA A 900 27.62 -50.07 -75.62
C ALA A 900 28.75 -50.86 -76.31
N LEU A 901 29.97 -50.31 -76.40
CA LEU A 901 31.15 -51.05 -76.89
C LEU A 901 31.56 -52.23 -75.99
N LYS A 902 31.29 -52.17 -74.67
CA LYS A 902 31.55 -53.28 -73.73
C LYS A 902 30.47 -54.39 -73.79
N TYR A 903 29.29 -54.07 -74.35
CA TYR A 903 28.15 -54.97 -74.53
C TYR A 903 27.55 -54.81 -75.93
N LYS A 904 28.32 -55.13 -76.99
CA LYS A 904 27.77 -55.65 -78.24
C LYS A 904 28.85 -56.05 -79.26
N GLU A 905 29.07 -57.36 -79.39
CA GLU A 905 28.92 -57.94 -80.73
C GLU A 905 27.55 -57.49 -81.26
N GLN A 906 27.54 -56.86 -82.45
CA GLN A 906 26.41 -56.29 -83.19
C GLN A 906 26.08 -54.82 -82.90
N VAL A 907 26.19 -53.85 -83.80
CA VAL A 907 26.43 -53.84 -85.25
C VAL A 907 26.65 -52.35 -85.57
N THR A 908 27.72 -52.09 -86.30
CA THR A 908 27.95 -51.00 -87.28
C THR A 908 27.26 -49.65 -87.07
N PHE A 909 28.03 -48.66 -86.63
CA PHE A 909 28.66 -47.62 -87.48
C PHE A 909 28.96 -46.44 -86.56
N PHE A 910 30.15 -46.44 -85.97
CA PHE A 910 31.02 -45.29 -85.75
C PHE A 910 32.35 -45.77 -85.19
#